data_AF-A0A0B7MXG0-F1
#
_entry.id   AF-A0A0B7MXG0-F1
#
_cell.length_a   1.000
_cell.length_b   1.000
_cell.length_c   1.000
_cell.angle_alpha   90.00
_cell.angle_beta   90.00
_cell.angle_gamma   90.00
#
_symmetry.space_group_name_H-M   'P 1'
#
loop_
_entity.id
_entity.type
_entity.pdbx_description
1 polymer ?
#
loop_
_entity_poly.entity_id
_entity_poly.type
_entity_poly.pdbx_seq_one_letter_code
_entity_poly.pdbx_strand_id
1 'polypeptide(L)'
;MDSNNNRLEKDSPISAPADSLSTINTNSNAIKDWDHDLEPIPRLQIVDEHQKFTELLPDYMKSWGLADAGFKYNVVAVFGSQSTGKSTLLNRLFGTSFVEMDENQRQQTTKGIWLSRGRGMHVLVMDVEGTDGRERGEDQDFERKSALFSMATSEVIIINLWEHQVGLYQGANMGLLKTVFEVNLQLFQNQKRKEKTLLLMVIRDFVGATPLENLAKTLKADLEKIWESLSKPEGLENCKITDYFDFMFTGLPHKILLPEKFDQEVKKLRSRFNDPENSNFVFRPDYHKRIPADGYNMYASSIWDKVLTNKDLDLPTQQELLAQYRCDEISNAAFEVFKQQVAPFKSPILEKNQIISDLGEKMKLMREEAIQTFDKSASRYNQGVYQKKRLEMLVKLNTQLGVYFVGQLNNLHKKAIISFDENLHKRLKIPGYNFTEVVSSCKKESSDMFLNGAKAIILSDTDWSYSHEEELLNEEFTDISSRARVEEFKKMNKALEKQIESELADPVALELNRPEKEMWHKIIKIYKSTVSDGERLLAEKAKSFDSSEEEIVESIADLKRQTWIVLRKKVDEELAENLLLLKLRNRFEEKFRYDDKGLPKVWQPEDDIDSYFKKARDETLLLIKIFSKVDLSLDEDFEIISTDDFDFVQSLTILGEAKQVDITNRFKRESDAFYLEAKRSVVATTAKVPSWVIIMMIALGWNEFMAIIKSPLYLVLFILCISIGYVVYALNLWGPAERIITTIANEATKMAKSRLAETINTTGRGNQHYELSDFKDKSD
;
A
#
# COMPACT_ATOMS: atom_id res chain seq x y z
N MET A 1 -8.94 63.42 8.35
CA MET A 1 -9.51 62.08 8.56
C MET A 1 -8.67 61.10 7.79
N ASP A 2 -7.68 60.56 8.50
CA ASP A 2 -7.13 59.20 8.48
C ASP A 2 -7.34 58.32 7.25
N SER A 3 -6.24 57.77 6.73
CA SER A 3 -5.99 56.33 6.90
C SER A 3 -4.60 55.91 6.38
N ASN A 4 -4.02 54.99 7.15
CA ASN A 4 -2.72 54.35 7.04
C ASN A 4 -2.39 53.72 5.68
N ASN A 5 -1.09 53.67 5.36
CA ASN A 5 -0.53 52.42 4.84
C ASN A 5 0.97 52.25 5.19
N ASN A 6 1.24 51.16 5.90
CA ASN A 6 2.54 50.66 6.34
C ASN A 6 3.46 50.36 5.15
N ARG A 7 4.71 50.84 5.21
CA ARG A 7 5.82 50.34 4.38
C ARG A 7 6.62 49.31 5.18
N LEU A 8 6.58 48.08 4.70
CA LEU A 8 7.51 47.00 5.04
C LEU A 8 8.91 47.36 4.54
N GLU A 9 9.88 47.38 5.45
CA GLU A 9 11.31 47.40 5.12
C GLU A 9 11.71 46.05 4.50
N LYS A 10 12.46 46.12 3.39
CA LYS A 10 13.11 44.98 2.75
C LYS A 10 14.43 44.72 3.47
N ASP A 11 14.52 43.56 4.13
CA ASP A 11 15.80 42.97 4.51
C ASP A 11 16.64 42.71 3.26
N SER A 12 17.84 43.29 3.25
CA SER A 12 18.91 43.01 2.30
C SER A 12 20.02 42.28 3.06
N PRO A 13 20.44 41.07 2.65
CA PRO A 13 21.52 40.38 3.33
C PRO A 13 22.84 41.08 3.03
N ILE A 14 23.51 41.53 4.09
CA ILE A 14 24.84 42.12 4.07
C ILE A 14 25.82 41.05 3.56
N SER A 15 26.44 41.34 2.42
CA SER A 15 27.47 40.55 1.77
C SER A 15 28.74 40.48 2.63
N ALA A 16 29.14 39.28 3.05
CA ALA A 16 30.48 39.00 3.54
C ALA A 16 31.49 39.08 2.36
N PRO A 17 32.72 39.59 2.55
CA PRO A 17 33.72 39.57 1.50
C PRO A 17 34.22 38.13 1.33
N ALA A 18 33.96 37.56 0.16
CA ALA A 18 34.54 36.31 -0.29
C ALA A 18 35.98 36.58 -0.74
N ASP A 19 36.96 36.32 0.12
CA ASP A 19 38.34 36.22 -0.31
C ASP A 19 38.56 34.87 -1.03
N SER A 20 39.17 35.00 -2.19
CA SER A 20 39.44 34.00 -3.23
C SER A 20 40.12 32.72 -2.74
N LEU A 21 39.39 31.61 -2.78
CA LEU A 21 39.93 30.25 -2.89
C LEU A 21 39.89 29.84 -4.37
N SER A 22 40.92 30.20 -5.12
CA SER A 22 41.16 29.63 -6.45
C SER A 22 42.62 29.20 -6.57
N THR A 23 42.80 27.94 -6.97
CA THR A 23 44.05 27.28 -7.40
C THR A 23 45.14 27.03 -6.33
N ILE A 24 45.10 25.86 -5.69
CA ILE A 24 46.25 25.29 -4.94
C ILE A 24 46.88 24.18 -5.79
N ASN A 25 48.07 24.46 -6.34
CA ASN A 25 48.93 23.47 -6.99
C ASN A 25 49.50 22.51 -5.92
N THR A 26 49.26 21.22 -6.09
CA THR A 26 49.53 20.16 -5.11
C THR A 26 50.96 19.59 -5.17
N ASN A 27 52.01 20.38 -5.35
CA ASN A 27 53.37 19.84 -5.35
C ASN A 27 54.38 20.78 -4.66
N SER A 28 54.85 20.34 -3.47
CA SER A 28 55.98 20.82 -2.64
C SER A 28 55.68 21.51 -1.29
N ASN A 29 54.85 20.90 -0.43
CA ASN A 29 54.63 21.37 0.95
C ASN A 29 55.73 20.88 1.94
N ALA A 30 57.00 21.00 1.59
CA ALA A 30 58.07 20.89 2.59
C ALA A 30 58.26 22.27 3.24
N ILE A 31 58.14 22.36 4.57
CA ILE A 31 58.39 23.60 5.30
C ILE A 31 59.84 24.05 5.02
N LYS A 32 60.00 25.25 4.47
CA LYS A 32 61.30 25.88 4.17
C LYS A 32 61.80 26.65 5.39
N ASP A 33 63.10 26.91 5.49
CA ASP A 33 63.65 27.74 6.56
C ASP A 33 63.03 29.15 6.59
N TRP A 34 63.07 29.80 7.76
CA TRP A 34 62.43 31.10 8.03
C TRP A 34 62.60 32.14 6.92
N ASP A 35 63.81 32.27 6.34
CA ASP A 35 64.13 33.27 5.31
C ASP A 35 63.61 32.88 3.90
N HIS A 36 63.27 31.61 3.69
CA HIS A 36 62.82 31.04 2.40
C HIS A 36 61.31 30.73 2.35
N ASP A 37 60.62 30.77 3.49
CA ASP A 37 59.18 30.53 3.64
C ASP A 37 58.39 31.84 3.44
N LEU A 38 58.41 32.41 2.23
CA LEU A 38 57.87 33.76 1.95
C LEU A 38 56.35 33.82 1.70
N GLU A 39 55.67 32.69 1.61
CA GLU A 39 54.23 32.65 1.31
C GLU A 39 53.39 33.13 2.50
N PRO A 40 52.22 33.76 2.25
CA PRO A 40 51.31 34.16 3.31
C PRO A 40 50.67 32.93 3.94
N ILE A 41 50.87 32.74 5.24
CA ILE A 41 50.32 31.60 5.98
C ILE A 41 48.88 31.94 6.38
N PRO A 42 47.88 31.14 5.96
CA PRO A 42 46.49 31.40 6.33
C PRO A 42 46.26 31.10 7.82
N ARG A 43 45.31 31.81 8.43
CA ARG A 43 44.87 31.62 9.82
C ARG A 43 43.48 31.00 9.84
N LEU A 44 43.21 30.16 10.84
CA LEU A 44 41.93 29.50 11.03
C LEU A 44 41.37 29.85 12.40
N GLN A 45 40.09 30.24 12.46
CA GLN A 45 39.37 30.31 13.72
C GLN A 45 38.93 28.90 14.11
N ILE A 46 39.46 28.37 15.21
CA ILE A 46 39.14 27.01 15.68
C ILE A 46 37.89 26.99 16.55
N VAL A 47 37.66 28.07 17.30
CA VAL A 47 36.47 28.26 18.14
C VAL A 47 35.97 29.67 17.90
N ASP A 48 34.69 29.79 17.53
CA ASP A 48 34.02 31.07 17.28
C ASP A 48 33.43 31.71 18.56
N GLU A 49 32.79 32.87 18.39
CA GLU A 49 32.10 33.61 19.47
C GLU A 49 30.94 32.83 20.10
N HIS A 50 30.40 31.83 19.39
CA HIS A 50 29.30 30.98 19.81
C HIS A 50 29.76 29.66 20.43
N GLN A 51 31.05 29.53 20.74
CA GLN A 51 31.66 28.32 21.31
C GLN A 51 31.60 27.10 20.38
N LYS A 52 31.45 27.29 19.07
CA LYS A 52 31.42 26.20 18.09
C LYS A 52 32.83 25.89 17.60
N PHE A 53 33.20 24.60 17.63
CA PHE A 53 34.46 24.11 17.08
C PHE A 53 34.39 23.93 15.56
N THR A 54 35.48 24.25 14.84
CA THR A 54 35.53 24.20 13.36
C THR A 54 35.74 22.78 12.81
N GLU A 55 35.08 22.46 11.69
CA GLU A 55 35.28 21.20 10.96
C GLU A 55 36.43 21.29 9.93
N LEU A 56 36.93 22.51 9.66
CA LEU A 56 37.90 22.78 8.57
C LEU A 56 39.37 22.54 8.98
N LEU A 57 39.64 22.21 10.23
CA LEU A 57 41.01 22.04 10.74
C LEU A 57 41.84 20.97 9.98
N PRO A 58 41.29 19.81 9.55
CA PRO A 58 42.04 18.83 8.76
C PRO A 58 42.55 19.38 7.41
N ASP A 59 41.77 20.22 6.74
CA ASP A 59 42.15 20.79 5.45
C ASP A 59 43.24 21.84 5.61
N TYR A 60 43.18 22.64 6.68
CA TYR A 60 44.23 23.60 7.02
C TYR A 60 45.51 22.92 7.48
N MET A 61 45.44 21.79 8.21
CA MET A 61 46.63 21.00 8.55
C MET A 61 47.38 20.48 7.31
N LYS A 62 46.66 20.15 6.24
CA LYS A 62 47.25 19.79 4.94
C LYS A 62 47.85 21.00 4.23
N SER A 63 47.14 22.13 4.19
CA SER A 63 47.63 23.35 3.54
C SER A 63 48.87 23.92 4.25
N TRP A 64 48.95 23.79 5.56
CA TRP A 64 50.11 24.13 6.38
C TRP A 64 51.27 23.13 6.26
N GLY A 65 51.11 22.01 5.57
CA GLY A 65 52.16 20.99 5.45
C GLY A 65 52.49 20.27 6.76
N LEU A 66 51.55 20.26 7.71
CA LEU A 66 51.71 19.63 9.03
C LEU A 66 51.01 18.27 9.13
N ALA A 67 50.06 17.95 8.25
CA ALA A 67 49.30 16.70 8.28
C ALA A 67 50.21 15.44 8.28
N ASP A 68 51.31 15.48 7.51
CA ASP A 68 52.26 14.36 7.40
C ASP A 68 53.44 14.45 8.39
N ALA A 69 53.44 15.45 9.30
CA ALA A 69 54.54 15.65 10.25
C ALA A 69 54.58 14.58 11.37
N GLY A 70 53.55 13.73 11.47
CA GLY A 70 53.45 12.71 12.51
C GLY A 70 53.50 13.34 13.90
N PHE A 71 54.52 13.03 14.69
CA PHE A 71 54.75 13.58 16.04
C PHE A 71 55.78 14.73 16.05
N LYS A 72 56.22 15.23 14.89
CA LYS A 72 57.25 16.27 14.79
C LYS A 72 56.63 17.65 14.63
N TYR A 73 55.65 17.98 15.46
CA TYR A 73 55.09 19.32 15.54
C TYR A 73 54.91 19.70 17.01
N ASN A 74 54.92 20.99 17.32
CA ASN A 74 54.70 21.47 18.69
C ASN A 74 53.53 22.46 18.70
N VAL A 75 52.86 22.61 19.84
CA VAL A 75 51.73 23.53 19.99
C VAL A 75 52.05 24.59 21.03
N VAL A 76 51.92 25.86 20.64
CA VAL A 76 52.16 27.04 21.47
C VAL A 76 50.90 27.87 21.56
N ALA A 77 50.47 28.23 22.75
CA ALA A 77 49.38 29.19 22.96
C ALA A 77 49.89 30.48 23.61
N VAL A 78 49.25 31.61 23.32
CA VAL A 78 49.47 32.87 24.05
C VAL A 78 48.27 33.21 24.93
N PHE A 79 48.56 33.74 26.11
CA PHE A 79 47.60 34.10 27.12
C PHE A 79 47.96 35.45 27.74
N GLY A 80 46.96 36.24 28.13
CA GLY A 80 47.16 37.54 28.78
C GLY A 80 46.03 38.52 28.52
N SER A 81 46.02 39.63 29.28
CA SER A 81 44.94 40.61 29.26
C SER A 81 44.70 41.19 27.86
N GLN A 82 43.48 41.65 27.61
CA GLN A 82 43.13 42.34 26.37
C GLN A 82 44.08 43.52 26.11
N SER A 83 44.41 43.77 24.84
CA SER A 83 45.24 44.91 24.41
C SER A 83 46.70 44.91 24.89
N THR A 84 47.22 43.80 25.44
CA THR A 84 48.63 43.68 25.85
C THR A 84 49.61 43.40 24.69
N GLY A 85 49.10 43.36 23.44
CA GLY A 85 49.89 43.13 22.24
C GLY A 85 50.28 41.66 22.01
N LYS A 86 49.36 40.72 22.28
CA LYS A 86 49.54 39.26 22.07
C LYS A 86 49.71 38.91 20.59
N SER A 87 48.74 39.27 19.76
CA SER A 87 48.77 39.01 18.31
C SER A 87 49.97 39.68 17.65
N THR A 88 50.32 40.90 18.07
CA THR A 88 51.57 41.57 17.67
C THR A 88 52.82 40.75 18.02
N LEU A 89 52.90 40.19 19.23
CA LEU A 89 54.03 39.36 19.64
C LEU A 89 54.10 38.09 18.80
N LEU A 90 52.98 37.40 18.58
CA LEU A 90 52.93 36.19 17.76
C LEU A 90 53.34 36.44 16.32
N ASN A 91 52.84 37.52 15.71
CA ASN A 91 53.19 37.92 14.35
C ASN A 91 54.70 38.19 14.21
N ARG A 92 55.31 38.84 15.21
CA ARG A 92 56.75 39.15 15.21
C ARG A 92 57.63 37.94 15.54
N LEU A 93 57.20 37.10 16.48
CA LEU A 93 57.95 35.95 16.98
C LEU A 93 57.88 34.75 16.03
N PHE A 94 56.69 34.44 15.52
CA PHE A 94 56.41 33.26 14.69
C PHE A 94 56.12 33.59 13.23
N GLY A 95 56.01 34.86 12.84
CA GLY A 95 55.79 35.24 11.45
C GLY A 95 54.35 34.99 10.97
N THR A 96 53.41 34.91 11.92
CA THR A 96 51.98 34.73 11.67
C THR A 96 51.31 36.01 11.19
N SER A 97 50.04 35.90 10.82
CA SER A 97 49.22 36.98 10.23
C SER A 97 47.94 37.24 11.04
N PHE A 98 47.98 37.19 12.37
CA PHE A 98 46.81 37.47 13.22
C PHE A 98 46.41 38.96 13.16
N VAL A 99 45.11 39.25 13.37
CA VAL A 99 44.59 40.63 13.35
C VAL A 99 45.21 41.40 14.52
N GLU A 100 45.84 42.54 14.23
CA GLU A 100 46.30 43.48 15.25
C GLU A 100 45.27 44.58 15.46
N MET A 101 45.34 45.20 16.63
CA MET A 101 44.48 46.30 17.03
C MET A 101 44.81 47.58 16.27
N ASP A 102 43.80 48.22 15.67
CA ASP A 102 43.94 49.56 15.11
C ASP A 102 44.17 50.57 16.26
N GLU A 103 45.23 51.36 16.14
CA GLU A 103 45.65 52.32 17.17
C GLU A 103 44.62 53.45 17.38
N ASN A 104 43.72 53.64 16.40
CA ASN A 104 42.69 54.69 16.42
C ASN A 104 41.48 54.37 17.31
N GLN A 105 41.19 53.10 17.61
CA GLN A 105 40.06 52.71 18.46
C GLN A 105 40.44 51.58 19.41
N ARG A 106 40.30 51.82 20.72
CA ARG A 106 40.56 50.78 21.72
C ARG A 106 39.39 49.80 21.86
N GLN A 107 39.24 48.88 20.91
CA GLN A 107 38.21 47.83 20.88
C GLN A 107 38.80 46.41 20.80
N GLN A 108 37.98 45.39 21.06
CA GLN A 108 38.35 43.98 20.96
C GLN A 108 38.70 43.57 19.53
N THR A 109 39.80 42.82 19.37
CA THR A 109 40.39 42.50 18.06
C THR A 109 40.48 41.01 17.77
N THR A 110 40.81 40.20 18.78
CA THR A 110 40.73 38.74 18.69
C THR A 110 39.47 38.28 19.38
N LYS A 111 38.56 37.66 18.62
CA LYS A 111 37.37 37.00 19.12
C LYS A 111 37.47 35.50 18.91
N GLY A 112 37.24 34.72 19.96
CA GLY A 112 37.40 33.28 19.92
C GLY A 112 38.88 32.84 19.97
N ILE A 113 39.16 31.64 19.47
CA ILE A 113 40.50 31.07 19.44
C ILE A 113 40.94 30.88 17.98
N TRP A 114 42.13 31.37 17.66
CA TRP A 114 42.70 31.31 16.31
C TRP A 114 43.96 30.45 16.29
N LEU A 115 44.19 29.77 15.18
CA LEU A 115 45.34 28.90 14.96
C LEU A 115 46.03 29.25 13.64
N SER A 116 47.36 29.22 13.64
CA SER A 116 48.17 29.39 12.43
C SER A 116 49.49 28.63 12.58
N ARG A 117 50.14 28.31 11.46
CA ARG A 117 51.48 27.72 11.45
C ARG A 117 52.55 28.80 11.66
N GLY A 118 53.58 28.50 12.44
CA GLY A 118 54.79 29.31 12.53
C GLY A 118 55.63 29.25 11.24
N ARG A 119 56.11 30.41 10.79
CA ARG A 119 56.97 30.53 9.61
C ARG A 119 58.28 29.76 9.82
N GLY A 120 58.63 28.92 8.84
CA GLY A 120 59.81 28.07 8.83
C GLY A 120 59.99 27.15 10.03
N MET A 121 58.91 26.73 10.67
CA MET A 121 58.94 25.77 11.79
C MET A 121 57.70 24.89 11.82
N HIS A 122 57.84 23.67 12.37
CA HIS A 122 56.72 22.77 12.63
C HIS A 122 56.02 23.12 13.96
N VAL A 123 55.51 24.36 14.06
CA VAL A 123 54.85 24.85 15.28
C VAL A 123 53.47 25.36 14.93
N LEU A 124 52.45 24.88 15.65
CA LEU A 124 51.11 25.42 15.66
C LEU A 124 51.02 26.50 16.73
N VAL A 125 50.65 27.70 16.32
CA VAL A 125 50.56 28.89 17.15
C VAL A 125 49.09 29.23 17.35
N MET A 126 48.67 29.30 18.60
CA MET A 126 47.30 29.57 19.03
C MET A 126 47.22 30.97 19.64
N ASP A 127 46.42 31.85 19.01
CA ASP A 127 46.06 33.16 19.56
C ASP A 127 44.73 33.05 20.29
N VAL A 128 44.79 33.15 21.61
CA VAL A 128 43.62 33.07 22.49
C VAL A 128 43.13 34.48 22.77
N GLU A 129 41.81 34.65 22.74
CA GLU A 129 41.16 35.88 23.13
C GLU A 129 41.68 36.43 24.47
N GLY A 130 41.85 37.75 24.53
CA GLY A 130 42.37 38.41 25.73
C GLY A 130 41.39 38.39 26.89
N THR A 131 41.95 38.26 28.09
CA THR A 131 41.18 38.23 29.33
C THR A 131 40.88 39.63 29.84
N ASP A 132 39.87 39.76 30.70
CA ASP A 132 39.48 41.01 31.37
C ASP A 132 39.00 42.09 30.37
N GLY A 133 38.16 41.66 29.42
CA GLY A 133 37.64 42.54 28.36
C GLY A 133 36.34 43.25 28.72
N ARG A 134 36.28 44.57 28.44
CA ARG A 134 35.09 45.40 28.73
C ARG A 134 33.81 44.92 28.04
N GLU A 135 33.94 44.29 26.88
CA GLU A 135 32.83 43.90 26.01
C GLU A 135 32.06 42.67 26.50
N ARG A 136 32.63 41.87 27.41
CA ARG A 136 31.99 40.67 27.98
C ARG A 136 31.53 40.82 29.44
N GLY A 137 31.84 41.94 30.09
CA GLY A 137 31.34 42.24 31.43
C GLY A 137 31.86 41.27 32.50
N GLU A 138 30.96 40.75 33.35
CA GLU A 138 31.29 39.81 34.44
C GLU A 138 31.33 38.34 33.99
N ASP A 139 30.94 38.02 32.76
CA ASP A 139 30.89 36.65 32.26
C ASP A 139 32.27 36.16 31.79
N GLN A 140 33.01 35.58 32.74
CA GLN A 140 34.36 35.02 32.54
C GLN A 140 34.35 33.55 32.06
N ASP A 141 33.19 32.96 31.74
CA ASP A 141 33.08 31.53 31.41
C ASP A 141 33.87 31.17 30.14
N PHE A 142 33.77 31.99 29.10
CA PHE A 142 34.52 31.78 27.86
C PHE A 142 36.05 31.88 28.08
N GLU A 143 36.50 32.84 28.89
CA GLU A 143 37.92 33.04 29.18
C GLU A 143 38.49 31.83 29.93
N ARG A 144 37.74 31.29 30.89
CA ARG A 144 38.08 30.06 31.63
C ARG A 144 38.17 28.85 30.70
N LYS A 145 37.16 28.63 29.87
CA LYS A 145 37.10 27.52 28.90
C LYS A 145 38.24 27.60 27.89
N SER A 146 38.52 28.79 27.36
CA SER A 146 39.60 29.01 26.38
C SER A 146 40.97 28.81 26.99
N ALA A 147 41.19 29.25 28.24
CA ALA A 147 42.43 29.03 28.96
C ALA A 147 42.66 27.55 29.27
N LEU A 148 41.61 26.83 29.68
CA LEU A 148 41.66 25.39 29.95
C LEU A 148 41.96 24.58 28.68
N PHE A 149 41.24 24.88 27.59
CA PHE A 149 41.49 24.28 26.29
C PHE A 149 42.95 24.48 25.86
N SER A 150 43.43 25.73 25.92
CA SER A 150 44.80 26.07 25.56
C SER A 150 45.84 25.34 26.42
N MET A 151 45.56 25.12 27.71
CA MET A 151 46.45 24.38 28.60
C MET A 151 46.47 22.88 28.31
N ALA A 152 45.33 22.29 27.98
CA ALA A 152 45.24 20.86 27.67
C ALA A 152 45.83 20.51 26.29
N THR A 153 45.79 21.44 25.34
CA THR A 153 46.28 21.21 23.97
C THR A 153 47.70 21.69 23.72
N SER A 154 48.22 22.64 24.51
CA SER A 154 49.51 23.27 24.25
C SER A 154 50.62 22.74 25.13
N GLU A 155 51.82 22.75 24.58
CA GLU A 155 53.05 22.30 25.24
C GLU A 155 53.76 23.48 25.90
N VAL A 156 53.61 24.65 25.29
CA VAL A 156 54.15 25.92 25.77
C VAL A 156 53.01 26.94 25.80
N ILE A 157 52.86 27.61 26.93
CA ILE A 157 51.92 28.72 27.10
C ILE A 157 52.74 29.98 27.36
N ILE A 158 52.60 30.95 26.46
CA ILE A 158 53.21 32.27 26.57
C ILE A 158 52.27 33.16 27.38
N ILE A 159 52.68 33.56 28.57
CA ILE A 159 51.91 34.50 29.40
C ILE A 159 52.49 35.90 29.18
N ASN A 160 51.74 36.74 28.46
CA ASN A 160 52.13 38.08 28.07
C ASN A 160 51.64 39.11 29.10
N LEU A 161 52.57 39.71 29.83
CA LEU A 161 52.32 40.63 30.96
C LEU A 161 53.08 41.93 30.77
N TRP A 162 52.56 43.06 31.25
CA TRP A 162 53.30 44.32 31.30
C TRP A 162 54.14 44.41 32.58
N GLU A 163 55.30 45.10 32.55
CA GLU A 163 56.20 45.20 33.72
C GLU A 163 55.48 45.70 34.98
N HIS A 164 54.59 46.69 34.86
CA HIS A 164 53.83 47.23 36.00
C HIS A 164 52.65 46.36 36.45
N GLN A 165 52.28 45.32 35.69
CA GLN A 165 51.30 44.33 36.12
C GLN A 165 51.93 43.27 37.03
N VAL A 166 53.27 43.16 37.03
CA VAL A 166 53.99 42.24 37.91
C VAL A 166 53.77 42.65 39.37
N GLY A 167 53.23 41.73 40.17
CA GLY A 167 52.86 41.96 41.58
C GLY A 167 51.41 42.39 41.82
N LEU A 168 50.59 42.54 40.76
CA LEU A 168 49.15 42.80 40.88
C LEU A 168 48.36 41.50 40.72
N TYR A 169 47.43 41.22 41.65
CA TYR A 169 46.62 39.99 41.60
C TYR A 169 45.66 39.96 40.41
N GLN A 170 44.87 41.01 40.22
CA GLN A 170 43.93 41.11 39.09
C GLN A 170 44.64 41.46 37.78
N GLY A 171 45.57 42.42 37.81
CA GLY A 171 46.30 42.87 36.62
C GLY A 171 47.18 41.81 35.97
N ALA A 172 47.60 40.76 36.72
CA ALA A 172 48.35 39.64 36.17
C ALA A 172 47.47 38.40 35.86
N ASN A 173 46.14 38.51 35.94
CA ASN A 173 45.18 37.42 35.72
C ASN A 173 45.36 36.20 36.65
N MET A 174 45.79 36.42 37.90
CA MET A 174 46.09 35.34 38.84
C MET A 174 44.85 34.52 39.23
N GLY A 175 43.67 35.16 39.29
CA GLY A 175 42.41 34.45 39.57
C GLY A 175 42.01 33.45 38.47
N LEU A 176 42.31 33.78 37.21
CA LEU A 176 42.05 32.91 36.09
C LEU A 176 43.04 31.74 36.05
N LEU A 177 44.34 32.02 36.27
CA LEU A 177 45.36 30.97 36.41
C LEU A 177 45.05 30.01 37.57
N LYS A 178 44.54 30.52 38.71
CA LYS A 178 44.08 29.69 39.83
C LYS A 178 43.03 28.67 39.39
N THR A 179 41.98 29.14 38.72
CA THR A 179 40.88 28.29 38.24
C THR A 179 41.39 27.26 37.23
N VAL A 180 42.26 27.69 36.31
CA VAL A 180 42.80 26.82 35.27
C VAL A 180 43.70 25.73 35.86
N PHE A 181 44.55 26.06 36.85
CA PHE A 181 45.37 25.06 37.54
C PHE A 181 44.54 24.04 38.33
N GLU A 182 43.45 24.49 38.95
CA GLU A 182 42.53 23.60 39.67
C GLU A 182 41.89 22.58 38.73
N VAL A 183 41.30 23.05 37.62
CA VAL A 183 40.66 22.14 36.65
C VAL A 183 41.71 21.27 35.97
N ASN A 184 42.91 21.80 35.65
CA ASN A 184 44.01 21.00 35.10
C ASN A 184 44.42 19.86 36.05
N LEU A 185 44.49 20.10 37.36
CA LEU A 185 44.72 19.03 38.34
C LEU A 185 43.63 17.97 38.31
N GLN A 186 42.37 18.35 38.05
CA GLN A 186 41.26 17.42 37.90
C GLN A 186 41.30 16.62 36.59
N LEU A 187 41.71 17.24 35.47
CA LEU A 187 41.83 16.60 34.16
C LEU A 187 42.85 15.45 34.13
N PHE A 188 43.93 15.59 34.89
CA PHE A 188 45.11 14.73 34.77
C PHE A 188 45.32 13.82 36.00
N GLN A 189 44.32 13.63 36.86
CA GLN A 189 44.41 12.77 38.05
C GLN A 189 44.74 11.30 37.71
N ASN A 190 44.19 10.78 36.61
CA ASN A 190 44.23 9.37 36.24
C ASN A 190 45.42 8.98 35.33
N GLN A 191 46.27 9.94 34.94
CA GLN A 191 47.40 9.65 34.05
C GLN A 191 48.64 9.16 34.81
N LYS A 192 49.17 7.99 34.41
CA LYS A 192 50.39 7.39 35.01
C LYS A 192 51.67 8.19 34.78
N ARG A 193 51.68 9.12 33.82
CA ARG A 193 52.85 9.95 33.47
C ARG A 193 52.50 11.42 33.69
N LYS A 194 53.32 12.12 34.49
CA LYS A 194 53.21 13.57 34.70
C LYS A 194 53.69 14.28 33.43
N GLU A 195 52.76 14.65 32.55
CA GLU A 195 53.06 15.53 31.43
C GLU A 195 53.31 16.94 31.94
N LYS A 196 54.40 17.58 31.50
CA LYS A 196 54.74 18.94 31.91
C LYS A 196 54.33 19.94 30.85
N THR A 197 54.00 21.17 31.25
CA THR A 197 53.76 22.28 30.32
C THR A 197 54.69 23.43 30.68
N LEU A 198 55.27 24.09 29.68
CA LEU A 198 56.12 25.26 29.92
C LEU A 198 55.27 26.53 30.01
N LEU A 199 55.41 27.28 31.09
CA LEU A 199 54.88 28.64 31.22
C LEU A 199 55.99 29.64 30.93
N LEU A 200 55.95 30.23 29.72
CA LEU A 200 56.90 31.26 29.28
C LEU A 200 56.32 32.65 29.57
N MET A 201 56.81 33.27 30.64
CA MET A 201 56.43 34.61 31.05
C MET A 201 57.18 35.65 30.20
N VAL A 202 56.45 36.40 29.37
CA VAL A 202 56.96 37.49 28.54
C VAL A 202 56.56 38.81 29.17
N ILE A 203 57.53 39.52 29.74
CA ILE A 203 57.34 40.83 30.37
C ILE A 203 57.56 41.90 29.31
N ARG A 204 56.50 42.66 29.01
CA ARG A 204 56.44 43.72 28.02
C ARG A 204 56.78 45.06 28.63
N ASP A 205 57.26 45.95 27.76
CA ASP A 205 57.70 47.31 28.09
C ASP A 205 58.72 47.33 29.22
N PHE A 206 59.63 46.35 29.21
CA PHE A 206 60.67 46.18 30.20
C PHE A 206 61.69 47.33 30.09
N VAL A 207 61.70 48.21 31.09
CA VAL A 207 62.61 49.36 31.16
C VAL A 207 63.94 48.98 31.81
N GLY A 208 63.96 47.91 32.61
CA GLY A 208 65.16 47.40 33.30
C GLY A 208 65.47 48.09 34.62
N ALA A 209 64.54 48.89 35.16
CA ALA A 209 64.68 49.48 36.50
C ALA A 209 64.69 48.40 37.59
N THR A 210 63.87 47.36 37.43
CA THR A 210 63.91 46.16 38.25
C THR A 210 64.57 45.02 37.46
N PRO A 211 65.61 44.34 38.00
CA PRO A 211 66.21 43.19 37.30
C PRO A 211 65.18 42.09 37.03
N LEU A 212 65.27 41.46 35.85
CA LEU A 212 64.35 40.37 35.44
C LEU A 212 64.33 39.22 36.45
N GLU A 213 65.46 38.91 37.09
CA GLU A 213 65.55 37.86 38.12
C GLU A 213 64.66 38.14 39.33
N ASN A 214 64.49 39.41 39.71
CA ASN A 214 63.65 39.78 40.85
C ASN A 214 62.17 39.67 40.45
N LEU A 215 61.79 40.16 39.26
CA LEU A 215 60.43 40.00 38.73
C LEU A 215 60.06 38.51 38.59
N ALA A 216 61.00 37.69 38.11
CA ALA A 216 60.83 36.24 37.99
C ALA A 216 60.64 35.57 39.35
N LYS A 217 61.40 35.96 40.39
CA LYS A 217 61.23 35.45 41.75
C LYS A 217 59.86 35.81 42.32
N THR A 218 59.40 37.06 42.15
CA THR A 218 58.08 37.50 42.61
C THR A 218 56.97 36.70 41.94
N LEU A 219 56.98 36.61 40.60
CA LEU A 219 55.96 35.85 39.86
C LEU A 219 55.96 34.36 40.22
N LYS A 220 57.15 33.78 40.40
CA LYS A 220 57.26 32.37 40.81
C LYS A 220 56.67 32.15 42.20
N ALA A 221 56.96 33.03 43.15
CA ALA A 221 56.40 32.96 44.50
C ALA A 221 54.86 33.13 44.49
N ASP A 222 54.34 34.03 43.65
CA ASP A 222 52.89 34.23 43.49
C ASP A 222 52.21 32.97 42.94
N LEU A 223 52.80 32.32 41.92
CA LEU A 223 52.28 31.07 41.34
C LEU A 223 52.35 29.90 42.33
N GLU A 224 53.43 29.79 43.10
CA GLU A 224 53.58 28.79 44.16
C GLU A 224 52.52 28.97 45.25
N LYS A 225 52.26 30.22 45.67
CA LYS A 225 51.21 30.55 46.64
C LYS A 225 49.81 30.24 46.11
N ILE A 226 49.55 30.51 44.83
CA ILE A 226 48.28 30.16 44.19
C ILE A 226 48.10 28.65 44.22
N TRP A 227 49.13 27.88 43.85
CA TRP A 227 49.12 26.43 43.84
C TRP A 227 48.86 25.81 45.22
N GLU A 228 49.46 26.36 46.27
CA GLU A 228 49.22 25.92 47.65
C GLU A 228 47.78 26.21 48.12
N SER A 229 47.14 27.23 47.56
CA SER A 229 45.76 27.62 47.89
C SER A 229 44.66 26.83 47.15
N LEU A 230 45.04 25.88 46.28
CA LEU A 230 44.11 25.06 45.48
C LEU A 230 43.54 23.88 46.28
N SER A 231 42.27 23.54 46.03
CA SER A 231 41.65 22.29 46.47
C SER A 231 42.25 21.12 45.69
N LYS A 232 43.16 20.36 46.31
CA LYS A 232 43.81 19.22 45.65
C LYS A 232 42.98 17.93 45.86
N PRO A 233 42.81 17.09 44.82
CA PRO A 233 42.16 15.78 44.93
C PRO A 233 42.92 14.78 45.82
N GLU A 234 42.23 13.76 46.32
CA GLU A 234 42.81 12.70 47.16
C GLU A 234 43.99 12.02 46.44
N GLY A 235 45.15 11.93 47.09
CA GLY A 235 46.39 11.35 46.53
C GLY A 235 47.35 12.35 45.88
N LEU A 236 46.95 13.60 45.63
CA LEU A 236 47.79 14.66 45.05
C LEU A 236 48.17 15.79 46.03
N GLU A 237 47.87 15.64 47.32
CA GLU A 237 48.05 16.69 48.35
C GLU A 237 49.46 17.30 48.40
N ASN A 238 50.50 16.45 48.28
CA ASN A 238 51.91 16.84 48.38
C ASN A 238 52.53 17.30 47.04
N CYS A 239 51.75 17.43 45.96
CA CYS A 239 52.30 17.80 44.65
C CYS A 239 52.74 19.27 44.62
N LYS A 240 53.87 19.54 43.98
CA LYS A 240 54.41 20.89 43.74
C LYS A 240 54.05 21.38 42.34
N ILE A 241 53.94 22.69 42.16
CA ILE A 241 53.68 23.28 40.84
C ILE A 241 54.76 22.89 39.81
N THR A 242 56.01 22.72 40.26
CA THR A 242 57.15 22.31 39.42
C THR A 242 57.08 20.86 38.93
N ASP A 243 56.16 20.05 39.44
CA ASP A 243 55.93 18.70 38.94
C ASP A 243 55.15 18.71 37.62
N TYR A 244 54.33 19.74 37.39
CA TYR A 244 53.44 19.89 36.24
C TYR A 244 53.84 21.04 35.31
N PHE A 245 54.48 22.08 35.86
CA PHE A 245 54.85 23.27 35.09
C PHE A 245 56.33 23.62 35.26
N ASP A 246 56.98 23.91 34.13
CA ASP A 246 58.29 24.54 34.11
C ASP A 246 58.11 26.04 33.80
N PHE A 247 59.00 26.89 34.30
CA PHE A 247 58.88 28.35 34.17
C PHE A 247 60.08 28.94 33.46
N MET A 248 59.84 29.81 32.48
CA MET A 248 60.85 30.62 31.82
C MET A 248 60.42 32.08 31.76
N PHE A 249 61.38 32.99 31.84
CA PHE A 249 61.11 34.44 31.87
C PHE A 249 61.92 35.16 30.80
N THR A 250 61.31 36.14 30.14
CA THR A 250 61.98 37.00 29.18
C THR A 250 61.39 38.41 29.23
N GLY A 251 62.26 39.42 29.18
CA GLY A 251 61.85 40.82 29.10
C GLY A 251 61.95 41.33 27.67
N LEU A 252 60.93 42.04 27.19
CA LEU A 252 60.92 42.71 25.90
C LEU A 252 60.86 44.23 26.10
N PRO A 253 61.76 45.01 25.47
CA PRO A 253 61.73 46.46 25.52
C PRO A 253 60.43 47.06 24.97
N HIS A 254 60.21 48.35 25.22
CA HIS A 254 59.02 49.06 24.73
C HIS A 254 58.96 49.10 23.19
N LYS A 255 57.90 48.55 22.58
CA LYS A 255 57.74 48.42 21.11
C LYS A 255 57.85 49.76 20.37
N ILE A 256 57.12 50.78 20.83
CA ILE A 256 57.03 52.09 20.15
C ILE A 256 58.28 52.95 20.38
N LEU A 257 58.77 53.03 21.63
CA LEU A 257 59.89 53.90 22.00
C LEU A 257 61.26 53.32 21.60
N LEU A 258 61.40 51.99 21.55
CA LEU A 258 62.65 51.30 21.24
C LEU A 258 62.43 50.15 20.23
N PRO A 259 61.96 50.44 19.01
CA PRO A 259 61.56 49.41 18.04
C PRO A 259 62.71 48.49 17.63
N GLU A 260 63.91 49.04 17.39
CA GLU A 260 65.08 48.25 16.98
C GLU A 260 65.52 47.26 18.07
N LYS A 261 65.54 47.69 19.33
CA LYS A 261 65.88 46.80 20.46
C LYS A 261 64.81 45.74 20.68
N PHE A 262 63.54 46.10 20.51
CA PHE A 262 62.43 45.15 20.58
C PHE A 262 62.58 44.05 19.53
N ASP A 263 62.78 44.40 18.25
CA ASP A 263 62.93 43.42 17.17
C ASP A 263 64.19 42.54 17.37
N GLN A 264 65.29 43.10 17.90
CA GLN A 264 66.49 42.34 18.26
C GLN A 264 66.22 41.30 19.37
N GLU A 265 65.53 41.69 20.45
CA GLU A 265 65.19 40.77 21.54
C GLU A 265 64.14 39.73 21.11
N VAL A 266 63.18 40.09 20.24
CA VAL A 266 62.26 39.11 19.64
C VAL A 266 63.00 38.12 18.76
N LYS A 267 64.02 38.56 17.99
CA LYS A 267 64.87 37.65 17.20
C LYS A 267 65.66 36.69 18.10
N LYS A 268 66.16 37.16 19.25
CA LYS A 268 66.80 36.30 20.26
C LYS A 268 65.82 35.34 20.92
N LEU A 269 64.57 35.75 21.13
CA LEU A 269 63.53 34.87 21.66
C LEU A 269 63.17 33.80 20.64
N ARG A 270 63.05 34.16 19.35
CA ARG A 270 62.75 33.25 18.25
C ARG A 270 63.79 32.13 18.11
N SER A 271 65.07 32.44 18.29
CA SER A 271 66.10 31.39 18.22
C SER A 271 65.93 30.32 19.29
N ARG A 272 65.28 30.63 20.43
CA ARG A 272 64.94 29.63 21.45
C ARG A 272 63.84 28.66 21.03
N PHE A 273 63.05 28.99 20.00
CA PHE A 273 62.01 28.12 19.45
C PHE A 273 62.49 27.32 18.22
N ASN A 274 63.45 27.85 17.46
CA ASN A 274 63.92 27.25 16.21
C ASN A 274 65.22 26.43 16.34
N ASP A 275 66.10 26.77 17.28
CA ASP A 275 67.45 26.20 17.37
C ASP A 275 67.54 25.19 18.54
N PRO A 276 67.55 23.86 18.27
CA PRO A 276 67.63 22.85 19.31
C PRO A 276 68.93 22.87 20.12
N GLU A 277 70.02 23.44 19.58
CA GLU A 277 71.33 23.54 20.24
C GLU A 277 71.41 24.72 21.23
N ASN A 278 70.37 25.54 21.29
CA ASN A 278 70.32 26.68 22.20
C ASN A 278 70.18 26.20 23.66
N SER A 279 71.06 26.71 24.55
CA SER A 279 70.99 26.43 25.99
C SER A 279 69.63 26.69 26.65
N ASN A 280 68.83 27.60 26.08
CA ASN A 280 67.49 27.94 26.54
C ASN A 280 66.41 27.50 25.53
N PHE A 281 66.61 26.38 24.83
CA PHE A 281 65.62 25.83 23.91
C PHE A 281 64.30 25.53 24.62
N VAL A 282 63.22 25.96 23.99
CA VAL A 282 61.88 26.01 24.60
C VAL A 282 61.19 24.64 24.59
N PHE A 283 61.28 23.89 23.48
CA PHE A 283 60.59 22.61 23.38
C PHE A 283 61.38 21.49 24.03
N ARG A 284 60.74 20.72 24.92
CA ARG A 284 61.32 19.52 25.52
C ARG A 284 60.45 18.31 25.22
N PRO A 285 61.04 17.10 25.06
CA PRO A 285 60.25 15.89 24.87
C PRO A 285 59.24 15.60 25.99
N ASP A 286 59.47 16.16 27.18
CA ASP A 286 58.57 16.04 28.33
C ASP A 286 57.33 16.93 28.24
N TYR A 287 57.36 17.95 27.37
CA TYR A 287 56.20 18.82 27.11
C TYR A 287 55.32 18.29 25.99
N HIS A 288 55.90 17.50 25.09
CA HIS A 288 55.21 17.08 23.89
C HIS A 288 54.10 16.08 24.19
N LYS A 289 52.86 16.41 23.78
CA LYS A 289 51.70 15.60 24.12
C LYS A 289 51.72 14.24 23.45
N ARG A 290 52.43 14.04 22.34
CA ARG A 290 52.54 12.77 21.56
C ARG A 290 51.26 12.39 20.82
N ILE A 291 50.57 13.41 20.32
CA ILE A 291 49.43 13.25 19.43
C ILE A 291 49.98 13.31 18.01
N PRO A 292 49.57 12.42 17.10
CA PRO A 292 49.99 12.54 15.72
C PRO A 292 49.17 13.65 15.03
N ALA A 293 49.79 14.35 14.08
CA ALA A 293 49.21 15.54 13.45
C ALA A 293 47.87 15.27 12.73
N ASP A 294 47.66 14.06 12.21
CA ASP A 294 46.40 13.59 11.61
C ASP A 294 45.26 13.46 12.64
N GLY A 295 45.59 13.08 13.88
CA GLY A 295 44.64 12.94 15.00
C GLY A 295 44.40 14.22 15.81
N TYR A 296 45.15 15.30 15.57
CA TYR A 296 45.08 16.53 16.38
C TYR A 296 43.69 17.17 16.37
N ASN A 297 42.99 17.18 15.22
CA ASN A 297 41.64 17.74 15.11
C ASN A 297 40.64 17.07 16.06
N MET A 298 40.62 15.74 16.08
CA MET A 298 39.72 14.96 16.92
C MET A 298 40.06 15.14 18.41
N TYR A 299 41.34 15.18 18.74
CA TYR A 299 41.79 15.46 20.09
C TYR A 299 41.33 16.84 20.57
N ALA A 300 41.57 17.88 19.77
CA ALA A 300 41.16 19.25 20.09
C ALA A 300 39.63 19.37 20.21
N SER A 301 38.87 18.84 19.25
CA SER A 301 37.39 18.84 19.31
C SER A 301 36.88 18.13 20.56
N SER A 302 37.41 16.95 20.87
CA SER A 302 36.97 16.18 22.04
C SER A 302 37.27 16.89 23.36
N ILE A 303 38.41 17.59 23.47
CA ILE A 303 38.71 18.42 24.64
C ILE A 303 37.72 19.57 24.71
N TRP A 304 37.48 20.27 23.61
CA TRP A 304 36.55 21.40 23.58
C TRP A 304 35.14 20.99 24.00
N ASP A 305 34.62 19.88 23.48
CA ASP A 305 33.29 19.36 23.83
C ASP A 305 33.17 19.03 25.33
N LYS A 306 34.23 18.49 25.93
CA LYS A 306 34.26 18.21 27.37
C LYS A 306 34.35 19.48 28.21
N VAL A 307 35.17 20.43 27.78
CA VAL A 307 35.29 21.74 28.43
C VAL A 307 33.95 22.49 28.36
N LEU A 308 33.18 22.31 27.28
CA LEU A 308 31.86 22.92 27.13
C LEU A 308 30.79 22.26 28.01
N THR A 309 30.87 20.94 28.23
CA THR A 309 29.85 20.17 28.97
C THR A 309 30.06 20.12 30.49
N ASN A 310 31.20 20.60 31.02
CA ASN A 310 31.51 20.65 32.46
C ASN A 310 31.28 19.32 33.23
N LYS A 311 31.32 18.17 32.54
CA LYS A 311 31.24 16.83 33.17
C LYS A 311 32.66 16.37 33.51
N ASP A 312 32.81 15.64 34.63
CA ASP A 312 34.08 15.06 35.09
C ASP A 312 34.94 14.60 33.91
N LEU A 313 35.98 15.39 33.62
CA LEU A 313 36.71 15.35 32.38
C LEU A 313 37.79 14.24 32.45
N ASP A 314 37.36 12.98 32.37
CA ASP A 314 38.29 11.88 32.10
C ASP A 314 38.70 11.93 30.63
N LEU A 315 39.93 12.35 30.33
CA LEU A 315 40.48 12.33 28.98
C LEU A 315 40.81 10.87 28.57
N PRO A 316 40.19 10.30 27.52
CA PRO A 316 40.55 8.99 27.03
C PRO A 316 42.00 9.01 26.60
N THR A 317 42.69 7.90 26.86
CA THR A 317 44.10 7.80 26.52
C THR A 317 44.28 7.90 25.00
N GLN A 318 45.45 8.40 24.57
CA GLN A 318 45.76 8.55 23.14
C GLN A 318 45.60 7.25 22.34
N GLN A 319 45.91 6.13 23.00
CA GLN A 319 45.76 4.80 22.43
C GLN A 319 44.29 4.44 22.21
N GLU A 320 43.37 4.87 23.08
CA GLU A 320 41.93 4.63 22.95
C GLU A 320 41.31 5.51 21.87
N LEU A 321 41.69 6.79 21.78
CA LEU A 321 41.20 7.69 20.72
C LEU A 321 41.63 7.23 19.34
N LEU A 322 42.92 6.90 19.17
CA LEU A 322 43.43 6.37 17.91
C LEU A 322 42.78 5.02 17.56
N ALA A 323 42.60 4.15 18.55
CA ALA A 323 41.91 2.87 18.38
C ALA A 323 40.45 3.07 17.92
N GLN A 324 39.74 4.05 18.46
CA GLN A 324 38.34 4.34 18.08
C GLN A 324 38.27 4.72 16.61
N TYR A 325 39.08 5.70 16.20
CA TYR A 325 39.11 6.17 14.81
C TYR A 325 39.46 5.04 13.83
N ARG A 326 40.54 4.29 14.10
CA ARG A 326 40.97 3.20 13.22
C ARG A 326 39.95 2.07 13.16
N CYS A 327 39.34 1.70 14.29
CA CYS A 327 38.28 0.70 14.29
C CYS A 327 37.05 1.17 13.50
N ASP A 328 36.70 2.47 13.55
CA ASP A 328 35.60 3.03 12.77
C ASP A 328 35.86 3.03 11.26
N GLU A 329 37.07 3.42 10.82
CA GLU A 329 37.46 3.33 9.42
C GLU A 329 37.37 1.89 8.89
N ILE A 330 37.91 0.93 9.65
CA ILE A 330 37.90 -0.50 9.29
C ILE A 330 36.46 -1.03 9.25
N SER A 331 35.63 -0.68 10.23
CA SER A 331 34.22 -1.07 10.30
C SER A 331 33.44 -0.56 9.08
N ASN A 332 33.62 0.71 8.70
CA ASN A 332 32.95 1.28 7.54
C ASN A 332 33.43 0.67 6.22
N ALA A 333 34.73 0.42 6.07
CA ALA A 333 35.28 -0.25 4.89
C ALA A 333 34.72 -1.68 4.72
N ALA A 334 34.69 -2.46 5.80
CA ALA A 334 34.12 -3.82 5.79
C ALA A 334 32.61 -3.81 5.51
N PHE A 335 31.88 -2.81 6.05
CA PHE A 335 30.45 -2.66 5.82
C PHE A 335 30.10 -2.32 4.37
N GLU A 336 30.88 -1.50 3.67
CA GLU A 336 30.63 -1.19 2.26
C GLU A 336 30.78 -2.41 1.34
N VAL A 337 31.76 -3.28 1.60
CA VAL A 337 31.91 -4.56 0.90
C VAL A 337 30.69 -5.45 1.13
N PHE A 338 30.28 -5.58 2.39
CA PHE A 338 29.07 -6.33 2.75
C PHE A 338 27.81 -5.80 2.06
N LYS A 339 27.64 -4.48 2.00
CA LYS A 339 26.49 -3.84 1.33
C LYS A 339 26.42 -4.17 -0.16
N GLN A 340 27.57 -4.26 -0.83
CA GLN A 340 27.64 -4.68 -2.23
C GLN A 340 27.28 -6.16 -2.41
N GLN A 341 27.71 -7.03 -1.50
CA GLN A 341 27.35 -8.46 -1.53
C GLN A 341 25.85 -8.70 -1.32
N VAL A 342 25.19 -7.87 -0.51
CA VAL A 342 23.76 -8.00 -0.17
C VAL A 342 22.83 -7.32 -1.20
N ALA A 343 23.33 -6.35 -1.97
CA ALA A 343 22.54 -5.62 -2.98
C ALA A 343 21.74 -6.50 -3.97
N PRO A 344 22.24 -7.65 -4.45
CA PRO A 344 21.51 -8.53 -5.36
C PRO A 344 20.19 -9.10 -4.79
N PHE A 345 20.01 -9.14 -3.47
CA PHE A 345 18.75 -9.64 -2.88
C PHE A 345 17.62 -8.62 -2.90
N LYS A 346 17.92 -7.33 -3.14
CA LYS A 346 16.93 -6.25 -3.10
C LYS A 346 15.81 -6.44 -4.12
N SER A 347 16.16 -6.60 -5.39
CA SER A 347 15.16 -6.77 -6.46
C SER A 347 14.30 -8.04 -6.30
N PRO A 348 14.85 -9.25 -6.09
CA PRO A 348 14.03 -10.45 -5.97
C PRO A 348 13.08 -10.41 -4.76
N ILE A 349 13.54 -9.96 -3.60
CA ILE A 349 12.75 -10.00 -2.36
C ILE A 349 11.76 -8.82 -2.28
N LEU A 350 12.23 -7.59 -2.52
CA LEU A 350 11.41 -6.39 -2.26
C LEU A 350 10.58 -5.93 -3.47
N GLU A 351 10.99 -6.26 -4.70
CA GLU A 351 10.31 -5.77 -5.91
C GLU A 351 9.52 -6.89 -6.60
N LYS A 352 10.08 -8.10 -6.66
CA LYS A 352 9.48 -9.23 -7.39
C LYS A 352 8.71 -10.22 -6.52
N ASN A 353 8.68 -10.01 -5.20
CA ASN A 353 8.04 -10.88 -4.22
C ASN A 353 8.49 -12.37 -4.31
N GLN A 354 9.76 -12.61 -4.64
CA GLN A 354 10.32 -13.95 -4.76
C GLN A 354 10.89 -14.44 -3.43
N ILE A 355 10.73 -15.75 -3.19
CA ILE A 355 11.25 -16.45 -2.01
C ILE A 355 12.56 -17.13 -2.39
N ILE A 356 13.64 -16.77 -1.71
CA ILE A 356 14.95 -17.42 -1.84
C ILE A 356 15.08 -18.46 -0.72
N SER A 357 15.22 -19.74 -1.05
CA SER A 357 15.29 -20.84 -0.07
C SER A 357 16.51 -20.73 0.86
N ASP A 358 17.66 -20.39 0.31
CA ASP A 358 18.95 -20.43 1.04
C ASP A 358 19.34 -19.04 1.58
N LEU A 359 18.36 -18.15 1.78
CA LEU A 359 18.62 -16.77 2.19
C LEU A 359 19.30 -16.72 3.56
N GLY A 360 18.82 -17.51 4.54
CA GLY A 360 19.39 -17.55 5.88
C GLY A 360 20.86 -17.93 5.89
N GLU A 361 21.22 -19.02 5.19
CA GLU A 361 22.62 -19.46 5.08
C GLU A 361 23.50 -18.43 4.37
N LYS A 362 23.02 -17.84 3.27
CA LYS A 362 23.76 -16.78 2.57
C LYS A 362 23.98 -15.58 3.47
N MET A 363 22.93 -15.08 4.13
CA MET A 363 23.02 -13.94 5.06
C MET A 363 24.00 -14.22 6.20
N LYS A 364 24.00 -15.44 6.74
CA LYS A 364 24.95 -15.87 7.76
C LYS A 364 26.40 -15.79 7.26
N LEU A 365 26.67 -16.35 6.08
CA LEU A 365 28.01 -16.35 5.48
C LEU A 365 28.54 -14.93 5.22
N MET A 366 27.73 -14.05 4.63
CA MET A 366 28.13 -12.65 4.38
C MET A 366 28.36 -11.88 5.68
N ARG A 367 27.54 -12.13 6.71
CA ARG A 367 27.73 -11.53 8.05
C ARG A 367 29.04 -12.00 8.68
N GLU A 368 29.33 -13.30 8.62
CA GLU A 368 30.56 -13.88 9.16
C GLU A 368 31.80 -13.38 8.41
N GLU A 369 31.77 -13.27 7.09
CA GLU A 369 32.87 -12.73 6.27
C GLU A 369 33.18 -11.26 6.62
N ALA A 370 32.13 -10.43 6.77
CA ALA A 370 32.29 -9.03 7.14
C ALA A 370 32.94 -8.87 8.53
N ILE A 371 32.49 -9.67 9.51
CA ILE A 371 33.04 -9.65 10.86
C ILE A 371 34.47 -10.20 10.90
N GLN A 372 34.77 -11.27 10.16
CA GLN A 372 36.14 -11.79 10.06
C GLN A 372 37.11 -10.75 9.46
N THR A 373 36.66 -10.01 8.46
CA THR A 373 37.45 -8.93 7.84
C THR A 373 37.74 -7.80 8.82
N PHE A 374 36.75 -7.43 9.63
CA PHE A 374 36.91 -6.47 10.73
C PHE A 374 37.85 -7.00 11.82
N ASP A 375 37.60 -8.20 12.33
CA ASP A 375 38.37 -8.83 13.42
C ASP A 375 39.86 -8.97 13.04
N LYS A 376 40.15 -9.33 11.78
CA LYS A 376 41.53 -9.44 11.27
C LYS A 376 42.34 -8.13 11.36
N SER A 377 41.67 -6.99 11.21
CA SER A 377 42.31 -5.68 11.12
C SER A 377 42.20 -4.89 12.43
N ALA A 378 41.08 -5.02 13.15
CA ALA A 378 40.75 -4.26 14.35
C ALA A 378 41.25 -4.90 15.67
N SER A 379 41.50 -6.22 15.69
CA SER A 379 41.97 -6.94 16.90
C SER A 379 43.34 -6.48 17.44
N ARG A 380 44.08 -5.70 16.66
CA ARG A 380 45.40 -5.15 17.03
C ARG A 380 45.32 -3.93 17.93
N TYR A 381 44.15 -3.30 18.03
CA TYR A 381 43.93 -2.08 18.81
C TYR A 381 43.44 -2.40 20.24
N ASN A 382 43.17 -1.36 21.03
CA ASN A 382 42.69 -1.51 22.41
C ASN A 382 41.46 -2.45 22.49
N GLN A 383 41.52 -3.45 23.38
CA GLN A 383 40.52 -4.51 23.50
C GLN A 383 39.12 -3.99 23.86
N GLY A 384 39.02 -3.00 24.75
CA GLY A 384 37.72 -2.43 25.14
C GLY A 384 37.05 -1.70 23.97
N VAL A 385 37.84 -0.93 23.21
CA VAL A 385 37.36 -0.23 22.01
C VAL A 385 36.98 -1.22 20.91
N TYR A 386 37.83 -2.21 20.64
CA TYR A 386 37.58 -3.24 19.64
C TYR A 386 36.28 -4.00 19.92
N GLN A 387 36.08 -4.48 21.16
CA GLN A 387 34.88 -5.24 21.53
C GLN A 387 33.60 -4.39 21.38
N LYS A 388 33.65 -3.12 21.83
CA LYS A 388 32.54 -2.19 21.66
C LYS A 388 32.21 -1.96 20.18
N LYS A 389 33.22 -1.68 19.37
CA LYS A 389 33.04 -1.45 17.91
C LYS A 389 32.60 -2.69 17.15
N ARG A 390 33.04 -3.88 17.58
CA ARG A 390 32.57 -5.15 17.03
C ARG A 390 31.07 -5.36 17.26
N LEU A 391 30.57 -5.04 18.45
CA LEU A 391 29.14 -5.09 18.76
C LEU A 391 28.34 -4.07 17.95
N GLU A 392 28.82 -2.83 17.85
CA GLU A 392 28.20 -1.79 17.00
C GLU A 392 28.12 -2.24 15.53
N MET A 393 29.18 -2.88 15.02
CA MET A 393 29.19 -3.43 13.66
C MET A 393 28.19 -4.58 13.49
N LEU A 394 28.11 -5.52 14.45
CA LEU A 394 27.13 -6.61 14.42
C LEU A 394 25.69 -6.08 14.37
N VAL A 395 25.37 -5.08 15.19
CA VAL A 395 24.05 -4.43 15.15
C VAL A 395 23.81 -3.79 13.78
N LYS A 396 24.78 -3.08 13.22
CA LYS A 396 24.67 -2.44 11.89
C LYS A 396 24.43 -3.47 10.77
N LEU A 397 25.11 -4.61 10.80
CA LEU A 397 24.91 -5.71 9.85
C LEU A 397 23.52 -6.33 10.02
N ASN A 398 23.13 -6.65 11.26
CA ASN A 398 21.82 -7.24 11.56
C ASN A 398 20.68 -6.30 11.14
N THR A 399 20.77 -4.99 11.37
CA THR A 399 19.75 -4.03 10.93
C THR A 399 19.57 -4.05 9.41
N GLN A 400 20.67 -4.13 8.65
CA GLN A 400 20.60 -4.17 7.20
C GLN A 400 20.03 -5.50 6.68
N LEU A 401 20.37 -6.63 7.31
CA LEU A 401 19.81 -7.94 6.97
C LEU A 401 18.33 -8.07 7.38
N GLY A 402 17.93 -7.40 8.46
CA GLY A 402 16.56 -7.42 8.98
C GLY A 402 15.54 -6.93 7.95
N VAL A 403 15.91 -5.98 7.09
CA VAL A 403 15.05 -5.52 5.98
C VAL A 403 14.70 -6.67 5.03
N TYR A 404 15.67 -7.53 4.73
CA TYR A 404 15.46 -8.68 3.83
C TYR A 404 14.73 -9.82 4.54
N PHE A 405 14.98 -10.02 5.84
CA PHE A 405 14.21 -10.95 6.67
C PHE A 405 12.72 -10.62 6.65
N VAL A 406 12.35 -9.37 6.97
CA VAL A 406 10.94 -8.92 6.96
C VAL A 406 10.34 -9.02 5.56
N GLY A 407 11.07 -8.61 4.52
CA GLY A 407 10.60 -8.73 3.14
C GLY A 407 10.31 -10.17 2.72
N GLN A 408 11.21 -11.10 3.04
CA GLN A 408 11.04 -12.52 2.74
C GLN A 408 9.91 -13.15 3.56
N LEU A 409 9.75 -12.76 4.82
CA LEU A 409 8.66 -13.20 5.70
C LEU A 409 7.29 -12.78 5.14
N ASN A 410 7.15 -11.54 4.68
CA ASN A 410 5.95 -11.05 4.00
C ASN A 410 5.66 -11.80 2.70
N ASN A 411 6.69 -12.17 1.95
CA ASN A 411 6.53 -12.97 0.74
C ASN A 411 6.08 -14.40 1.06
N LEU A 412 6.62 -15.01 2.12
CA LEU A 412 6.18 -16.31 2.62
C LEU A 412 4.73 -16.27 3.09
N HIS A 413 4.34 -15.23 3.84
CA HIS A 413 2.98 -14.99 4.29
C HIS A 413 2.02 -14.96 3.09
N LYS A 414 2.26 -14.08 2.11
CA LYS A 414 1.42 -13.98 0.90
C LYS A 414 1.32 -15.29 0.13
N LYS A 415 2.43 -16.01 0.00
CA LYS A 415 2.43 -17.31 -0.69
C LYS A 415 1.64 -18.37 0.08
N ALA A 416 1.73 -18.38 1.41
CA ALA A 416 0.97 -19.28 2.25
C ALA A 416 -0.55 -19.03 2.12
N ILE A 417 -0.98 -17.76 2.08
CA ILE A 417 -2.38 -17.38 1.82
C ILE A 417 -2.84 -17.89 0.46
N ILE A 418 -2.10 -17.59 -0.61
CA ILE A 418 -2.48 -18.00 -1.97
C ILE A 418 -2.53 -19.52 -2.08
N SER A 419 -1.54 -20.21 -1.50
CA SER A 419 -1.52 -21.67 -1.48
C SER A 419 -2.70 -22.25 -0.68
N PHE A 420 -3.06 -21.64 0.44
CA PHE A 420 -4.20 -22.05 1.25
C PHE A 420 -5.51 -21.90 0.47
N ASP A 421 -5.74 -20.73 -0.13
CA ASP A 421 -6.94 -20.43 -0.92
C ASP A 421 -7.08 -21.36 -2.13
N GLU A 422 -6.01 -21.56 -2.90
CA GLU A 422 -6.02 -22.47 -4.04
C GLU A 422 -6.26 -23.94 -3.62
N ASN A 423 -5.59 -24.40 -2.56
CA ASN A 423 -5.74 -25.77 -2.08
C ASN A 423 -7.13 -26.01 -1.49
N LEU A 424 -7.67 -25.04 -0.77
CA LEU A 424 -9.04 -25.05 -0.28
C LEU A 424 -10.01 -25.17 -1.47
N HIS A 425 -9.94 -24.26 -2.45
CA HIS A 425 -10.81 -24.31 -3.63
C HIS A 425 -10.66 -25.60 -4.46
N LYS A 426 -9.47 -26.20 -4.53
CA LYS A 426 -9.26 -27.50 -5.21
C LYS A 426 -9.93 -28.64 -4.44
N ARG A 427 -9.78 -28.69 -3.12
CA ARG A 427 -10.36 -29.78 -2.29
C ARG A 427 -11.87 -29.66 -2.15
N LEU A 428 -12.43 -28.44 -2.11
CA LEU A 428 -13.88 -28.20 -2.07
C LEU A 428 -14.63 -28.64 -3.35
N LYS A 429 -13.92 -28.94 -4.45
CA LYS A 429 -14.54 -29.46 -5.69
C LYS A 429 -14.78 -30.98 -5.65
N ILE A 430 -14.20 -31.70 -4.72
CA ILE A 430 -14.30 -33.16 -4.63
C ILE A 430 -15.64 -33.52 -3.97
N PRO A 431 -16.52 -34.34 -4.56
CA PRO A 431 -17.79 -34.68 -3.95
C PRO A 431 -17.61 -35.47 -2.63
N GLY A 432 -18.41 -35.13 -1.61
CA GLY A 432 -18.42 -35.84 -0.31
C GLY A 432 -17.36 -35.39 0.70
N TYR A 433 -16.81 -34.19 0.55
CA TYR A 433 -15.80 -33.66 1.46
C TYR A 433 -16.38 -33.23 2.82
N ASN A 434 -15.58 -33.35 3.88
CA ASN A 434 -15.86 -32.76 5.19
C ASN A 434 -15.13 -31.41 5.29
N PHE A 435 -15.88 -30.30 5.37
CA PHE A 435 -15.31 -28.94 5.32
C PHE A 435 -14.29 -28.72 6.44
N THR A 436 -14.59 -29.15 7.67
CA THR A 436 -13.71 -28.97 8.83
C THR A 436 -12.38 -29.72 8.69
N GLU A 437 -12.39 -30.94 8.16
CA GLU A 437 -11.16 -31.72 7.92
C GLU A 437 -10.34 -31.12 6.76
N VAL A 438 -11.00 -30.64 5.72
CA VAL A 438 -10.33 -29.99 4.58
C VAL A 438 -9.66 -28.69 5.03
N VAL A 439 -10.36 -27.85 5.79
CA VAL A 439 -9.81 -26.58 6.31
C VAL A 439 -8.64 -26.84 7.24
N SER A 440 -8.78 -27.74 8.22
CA SER A 440 -7.71 -28.04 9.18
C SER A 440 -6.46 -28.62 8.51
N SER A 441 -6.63 -29.51 7.52
CA SER A 441 -5.51 -30.07 6.77
C SER A 441 -4.82 -29.03 5.86
N CYS A 442 -5.58 -28.20 5.13
CA CYS A 442 -5.02 -27.12 4.31
C CYS A 442 -4.32 -26.05 5.17
N LYS A 443 -4.89 -25.71 6.34
CA LYS A 443 -4.31 -24.76 7.29
C LYS A 443 -2.98 -25.28 7.81
N LYS A 444 -2.93 -26.56 8.19
CA LYS A 444 -1.70 -27.20 8.65
C LYS A 444 -0.62 -27.23 7.58
N GLU A 445 -0.94 -27.65 6.35
CA GLU A 445 0.00 -27.71 5.23
C GLU A 445 0.59 -26.32 4.90
N SER A 446 -0.26 -25.30 4.86
CA SER A 446 0.17 -23.92 4.54
C SER A 446 0.93 -23.26 5.71
N SER A 447 0.56 -23.58 6.95
CA SER A 447 1.28 -23.15 8.16
C SER A 447 2.65 -23.81 8.27
N ASP A 448 2.75 -25.12 8.00
CA ASP A 448 4.03 -25.85 8.01
C ASP A 448 4.99 -25.28 6.95
N MET A 449 4.48 -24.90 5.77
CA MET A 449 5.25 -24.23 4.73
C MET A 449 5.82 -22.89 5.21
N PHE A 450 4.98 -22.06 5.86
CA PHE A 450 5.40 -20.79 6.43
C PHE A 450 6.43 -20.98 7.55
N LEU A 451 6.17 -21.89 8.50
CA LEU A 451 7.04 -22.17 9.64
C LEU A 451 8.42 -22.68 9.22
N ASN A 452 8.47 -23.60 8.25
CA ASN A 452 9.74 -24.10 7.72
C ASN A 452 10.53 -23.00 7.01
N GLY A 453 9.84 -22.16 6.23
CA GLY A 453 10.44 -20.99 5.59
C GLY A 453 10.98 -19.97 6.60
N ALA A 454 10.17 -19.60 7.60
CA ALA A 454 10.53 -18.63 8.63
C ALA A 454 11.71 -19.10 9.47
N LYS A 455 11.72 -20.36 9.93
CA LYS A 455 12.82 -20.95 10.71
C LYS A 455 14.13 -20.99 9.94
N ALA A 456 14.09 -21.22 8.63
CA ALA A 456 15.29 -21.30 7.79
C ALA A 456 16.01 -19.95 7.60
N ILE A 457 15.31 -18.82 7.83
CA ILE A 457 15.86 -17.48 7.60
C ILE A 457 16.41 -16.84 8.90
N ILE A 458 16.00 -17.35 10.06
CA ILE A 458 16.44 -16.83 11.37
C ILE A 458 17.93 -17.09 11.59
N LEU A 459 18.62 -16.08 12.11
CA LEU A 459 20.01 -16.16 12.55
C LEU A 459 20.06 -16.36 14.07
N SER A 460 20.96 -17.22 14.55
CA SER A 460 21.04 -17.68 15.96
C SER A 460 21.40 -16.60 16.98
N ASP A 461 21.83 -15.41 16.53
CA ASP A 461 22.33 -14.31 17.38
C ASP A 461 21.55 -13.01 17.14
N THR A 462 20.28 -13.11 16.72
CA THR A 462 19.41 -11.95 16.47
C THR A 462 18.10 -12.05 17.23
N ASP A 463 17.54 -10.90 17.61
CA ASP A 463 16.23 -10.79 18.26
C ASP A 463 15.05 -10.97 17.27
N TRP A 464 15.31 -11.53 16.09
CA TRP A 464 14.29 -11.67 15.05
C TRP A 464 13.28 -12.76 15.42
N SER A 465 12.00 -12.40 15.38
CA SER A 465 10.89 -13.31 15.62
C SER A 465 9.92 -13.29 14.44
N TYR A 466 9.27 -14.44 14.20
CA TYR A 466 8.17 -14.58 13.23
C TYR A 466 6.82 -14.76 13.92
N SER A 467 6.77 -14.73 15.26
CA SER A 467 5.56 -15.05 16.04
C SER A 467 4.40 -14.11 15.75
N HIS A 468 4.67 -12.82 15.56
CA HIS A 468 3.63 -11.84 15.24
C HIS A 468 3.01 -12.12 13.86
N GLU A 469 3.83 -12.48 12.88
CA GLU A 469 3.37 -12.77 11.52
C GLU A 469 2.71 -14.13 11.41
N GLU A 470 3.09 -15.08 12.25
CA GLU A 470 2.37 -16.35 12.43
C GLU A 470 0.96 -16.13 13.02
N GLU A 471 0.81 -15.21 13.97
CA GLU A 471 -0.49 -14.84 14.54
C GLU A 471 -1.39 -14.18 13.49
N LEU A 472 -0.86 -13.20 12.75
CA LEU A 472 -1.57 -12.56 11.63
C LEU A 472 -1.98 -13.56 10.54
N LEU A 473 -1.08 -14.48 10.16
CA LEU A 473 -1.39 -15.52 9.18
C LEU A 473 -2.53 -16.44 9.66
N ASN A 474 -2.57 -16.76 10.96
CA ASN A 474 -3.63 -17.57 11.54
C ASN A 474 -4.98 -16.84 11.57
N GLU A 475 -5.00 -15.53 11.81
CA GLU A 475 -6.20 -14.70 11.69
C GLU A 475 -6.70 -14.69 10.24
N GLU A 476 -5.83 -14.42 9.26
CA GLU A 476 -6.21 -14.41 7.84
C GLU A 476 -6.71 -15.77 7.34
N PHE A 477 -6.10 -16.88 7.79
CA PHE A 477 -6.62 -18.22 7.49
C PHE A 477 -8.03 -18.43 8.05
N THR A 478 -8.31 -17.89 9.23
CA THR A 478 -9.64 -17.98 9.85
C THR A 478 -10.67 -17.16 9.07
N ASP A 479 -10.28 -15.98 8.58
CA ASP A 479 -11.12 -15.12 7.73
C ASP A 479 -11.40 -15.70 6.34
N ILE A 480 -10.42 -16.36 5.71
CA ILE A 480 -10.64 -17.08 4.44
C ILE A 480 -11.56 -18.28 4.68
N SER A 481 -11.35 -19.01 5.78
CA SER A 481 -12.17 -20.17 6.12
C SER A 481 -13.62 -19.77 6.41
N SER A 482 -13.86 -18.67 7.13
CA SER A 482 -15.22 -18.18 7.42
C SER A 482 -15.94 -17.71 6.16
N ARG A 483 -15.26 -16.99 5.25
CA ARG A 483 -15.81 -16.60 3.94
C ARG A 483 -16.16 -17.82 3.08
N ALA A 484 -15.26 -18.80 2.99
CA ALA A 484 -15.51 -20.03 2.26
C ALA A 484 -16.70 -20.82 2.84
N ARG A 485 -16.83 -20.86 4.18
CA ARG A 485 -17.95 -21.49 4.88
C ARG A 485 -19.29 -20.84 4.49
N VAL A 486 -19.36 -19.51 4.48
CA VAL A 486 -20.58 -18.77 4.08
C VAL A 486 -20.93 -19.03 2.61
N GLU A 487 -19.95 -19.07 1.71
CA GLU A 487 -20.20 -19.37 0.30
C GLU A 487 -20.70 -20.79 0.08
N GLU A 488 -20.10 -21.78 0.73
CA GLU A 488 -20.54 -23.18 0.64
C GLU A 488 -21.92 -23.37 1.26
N PHE A 489 -22.21 -22.70 2.37
CA PHE A 489 -23.55 -22.69 2.98
C PHE A 489 -24.61 -22.10 2.04
N LYS A 490 -24.30 -20.99 1.35
CA LYS A 490 -25.18 -20.41 0.32
C LYS A 490 -25.39 -21.36 -0.87
N LYS A 491 -24.35 -22.05 -1.33
CA LYS A 491 -24.47 -23.05 -2.41
C LYS A 491 -25.34 -24.23 -1.97
N MET A 492 -25.17 -24.68 -0.74
CA MET A 492 -26.00 -25.73 -0.13
C MET A 492 -27.47 -25.32 -0.10
N ASN A 493 -27.80 -24.14 0.42
CA ASN A 493 -29.19 -23.67 0.52
C ASN A 493 -29.85 -23.57 -0.86
N LYS A 494 -29.12 -23.08 -1.89
CA LYS A 494 -29.63 -23.06 -3.28
C LYS A 494 -29.85 -24.46 -3.85
N ALA A 495 -28.99 -25.42 -3.53
CA ALA A 495 -29.17 -26.80 -3.98
C ALA A 495 -30.39 -27.44 -3.28
N LEU A 496 -30.57 -27.17 -1.99
CA LEU A 496 -31.71 -27.63 -1.20
C LEU A 496 -33.02 -27.01 -1.71
N GLU A 497 -33.04 -25.70 -2.00
CA GLU A 497 -34.20 -25.01 -2.59
C GLU A 497 -34.64 -25.65 -3.92
N LYS A 498 -33.68 -25.96 -4.81
CA LYS A 498 -33.98 -26.65 -6.08
C LYS A 498 -34.52 -28.06 -5.87
N GLN A 499 -33.98 -28.78 -4.89
CA GLN A 499 -34.47 -30.11 -4.55
C GLN A 499 -35.90 -30.05 -4.04
N ILE A 500 -36.20 -29.11 -3.12
CA ILE A 500 -37.54 -28.84 -2.60
C ILE A 500 -38.51 -28.48 -3.74
N GLU A 501 -38.10 -27.60 -4.66
CA GLU A 501 -38.93 -27.24 -5.81
C GLU A 501 -39.28 -28.47 -6.65
N SER A 502 -38.32 -29.38 -6.88
CA SER A 502 -38.55 -30.61 -7.62
C SER A 502 -39.43 -31.63 -6.88
N GLU A 503 -39.28 -31.77 -5.56
CA GLU A 503 -40.06 -32.69 -4.74
C GLU A 503 -41.51 -32.21 -4.56
N LEU A 504 -41.74 -30.89 -4.55
CA LEU A 504 -43.07 -30.31 -4.42
C LEU A 504 -43.83 -30.20 -5.75
N ALA A 505 -43.14 -30.03 -6.89
CA ALA A 505 -43.78 -29.69 -8.17
C ALA A 505 -44.86 -30.70 -8.60
N ASP A 506 -44.50 -31.98 -8.77
CA ASP A 506 -45.41 -33.00 -9.29
C ASP A 506 -46.54 -33.38 -8.31
N PRO A 507 -46.26 -33.62 -7.00
CA PRO A 507 -47.30 -34.00 -6.05
C PRO A 507 -48.34 -32.89 -5.82
N VAL A 508 -47.91 -31.63 -5.75
CA VAL A 508 -48.82 -30.48 -5.53
C VAL A 508 -49.70 -30.26 -6.76
N ALA A 509 -49.13 -30.34 -7.97
CA ALA A 509 -49.90 -30.24 -9.21
C ALA A 509 -50.95 -31.37 -9.34
N LEU A 510 -50.61 -32.59 -8.90
CA LEU A 510 -51.53 -33.73 -8.90
C LEU A 510 -52.75 -33.50 -7.99
N GLU A 511 -52.53 -33.04 -6.75
CA GLU A 511 -53.60 -32.78 -5.80
C GLU A 511 -54.47 -31.57 -6.22
N LEU A 512 -53.86 -30.51 -6.76
CA LEU A 512 -54.62 -29.34 -7.28
C LEU A 512 -55.51 -29.68 -8.48
N ASN A 513 -55.19 -30.73 -9.24
CA ASN A 513 -56.05 -31.24 -10.31
C ASN A 513 -57.23 -32.08 -9.78
N ARG A 514 -57.21 -32.52 -8.53
CA ARG A 514 -58.25 -33.34 -7.88
C ARG A 514 -58.85 -32.61 -6.67
N PRO A 515 -59.75 -31.64 -6.88
CA PRO A 515 -60.29 -30.86 -5.78
C PRO A 515 -61.29 -31.63 -4.93
N GLU A 516 -60.77 -32.24 -3.88
CA GLU A 516 -61.50 -32.86 -2.77
C GLU A 516 -61.46 -31.96 -1.53
N LYS A 517 -62.35 -32.21 -0.55
CA LYS A 517 -62.34 -31.46 0.72
C LYS A 517 -61.03 -31.62 1.50
N GLU A 518 -60.30 -32.72 1.30
CA GLU A 518 -59.04 -33.03 1.98
C GLU A 518 -57.79 -32.64 1.19
N MET A 519 -57.94 -31.92 0.06
CA MET A 519 -56.82 -31.53 -0.80
C MET A 519 -55.73 -30.77 -0.02
N TRP A 520 -56.11 -29.75 0.76
CA TRP A 520 -55.18 -28.95 1.54
C TRP A 520 -54.43 -29.78 2.60
N HIS A 521 -55.11 -30.71 3.26
CA HIS A 521 -54.49 -31.65 4.20
C HIS A 521 -53.41 -32.51 3.54
N LYS A 522 -53.69 -33.05 2.34
CA LYS A 522 -52.70 -33.82 1.57
C LYS A 522 -51.50 -32.96 1.14
N ILE A 523 -51.74 -31.72 0.71
CA ILE A 523 -50.68 -30.76 0.37
C ILE A 523 -49.80 -30.43 1.60
N ILE A 524 -50.40 -30.23 2.77
CA ILE A 524 -49.66 -29.98 4.02
C ILE A 524 -48.87 -31.22 4.46
N LYS A 525 -49.40 -32.42 4.24
CA LYS A 525 -48.66 -33.66 4.51
C LYS A 525 -47.44 -33.81 3.58
N ILE A 526 -47.58 -33.47 2.30
CA ILE A 526 -46.47 -33.42 1.35
C ILE A 526 -45.42 -32.41 1.84
N TYR A 527 -45.84 -31.20 2.22
CA TYR A 527 -44.97 -30.20 2.81
C TYR A 527 -44.21 -30.72 4.05
N LYS A 528 -44.92 -31.33 5.02
CA LYS A 528 -44.31 -31.88 6.24
C LYS A 528 -43.27 -32.97 5.92
N SER A 529 -43.53 -33.80 4.91
CA SER A 529 -42.57 -34.81 4.45
C SER A 529 -41.32 -34.17 3.84
N THR A 530 -41.48 -33.23 2.92
CA THR A 530 -40.37 -32.52 2.27
C THR A 530 -39.53 -31.74 3.26
N VAL A 531 -40.16 -31.10 4.27
CA VAL A 531 -39.43 -30.43 5.35
C VAL A 531 -38.63 -31.43 6.18
N SER A 532 -39.19 -32.59 6.52
CA SER A 532 -38.47 -33.60 7.31
C SER A 532 -37.25 -34.18 6.57
N ASP A 533 -37.39 -34.42 5.26
CA ASP A 533 -36.26 -34.85 4.41
C ASP A 533 -35.19 -33.75 4.30
N GLY A 534 -35.61 -32.50 4.17
CA GLY A 534 -34.73 -31.33 4.19
C GLY A 534 -34.00 -31.13 5.53
N GLU A 535 -34.69 -31.29 6.66
CA GLU A 535 -34.11 -31.23 8.02
C GLU A 535 -33.04 -32.32 8.20
N ARG A 536 -33.28 -33.55 7.71
CA ARG A 536 -32.29 -34.63 7.78
C ARG A 536 -31.03 -34.31 6.97
N LEU A 537 -31.19 -33.82 5.74
CA LEU A 537 -30.08 -33.42 4.87
C LEU A 537 -29.29 -32.24 5.45
N LEU A 538 -29.99 -31.26 6.02
CA LEU A 538 -29.38 -30.12 6.70
C LEU A 538 -28.58 -30.59 7.92
N ALA A 539 -29.12 -31.49 8.75
CA ALA A 539 -28.45 -32.02 9.93
C ALA A 539 -27.20 -32.85 9.61
N GLU A 540 -27.23 -33.65 8.53
CA GLU A 540 -26.06 -34.41 8.06
C GLU A 540 -24.94 -33.47 7.58
N LYS A 541 -25.30 -32.41 6.85
CA LYS A 541 -24.33 -31.42 6.36
C LYS A 541 -23.87 -30.45 7.43
N ALA A 542 -24.72 -30.02 8.36
CA ALA A 542 -24.35 -29.12 9.45
C ALA A 542 -23.21 -29.70 10.31
N LYS A 543 -23.21 -31.03 10.52
CA LYS A 543 -22.09 -31.73 11.19
C LYS A 543 -20.76 -31.60 10.44
N SER A 544 -20.79 -31.45 9.12
CA SER A 544 -19.58 -31.27 8.30
C SER A 544 -19.05 -29.83 8.28
N PHE A 545 -19.86 -28.85 8.71
CA PHE A 545 -19.52 -27.43 8.71
C PHE A 545 -19.27 -26.83 10.11
N ASP A 546 -19.29 -27.65 11.17
CA ASP A 546 -19.11 -27.23 12.57
C ASP A 546 -20.04 -26.07 12.97
N SER A 547 -21.31 -26.15 12.55
CA SER A 547 -22.31 -25.12 12.86
C SER A 547 -22.75 -25.16 14.32
N SER A 548 -22.96 -23.96 14.90
CA SER A 548 -23.49 -23.84 16.25
C SER A 548 -24.94 -24.36 16.30
N GLU A 549 -25.37 -24.79 17.48
CA GLU A 549 -26.76 -25.25 17.67
C GLU A 549 -27.78 -24.13 17.36
N GLU A 550 -27.41 -22.87 17.62
CA GLU A 550 -28.21 -21.68 17.29
C GLU A 550 -28.36 -21.49 15.77
N GLU A 551 -27.26 -21.57 15.01
CA GLU A 551 -27.27 -21.48 13.54
C GLU A 551 -28.11 -22.59 12.90
N ILE A 552 -28.10 -23.80 13.49
CA ILE A 552 -28.90 -24.93 13.00
C ILE A 552 -30.40 -24.67 13.20
N VAL A 553 -30.79 -24.16 14.37
CA VAL A 553 -32.20 -23.83 14.67
C VAL A 553 -32.71 -22.74 13.73
N GLU A 554 -31.92 -21.69 13.50
CA GLU A 554 -32.26 -20.63 12.56
C GLU A 554 -32.37 -21.15 11.13
N SER A 555 -31.43 -21.99 10.70
CA SER A 555 -31.44 -22.61 9.37
C SER A 555 -32.65 -23.52 9.13
N ILE A 556 -33.12 -24.23 10.16
CA ILE A 556 -34.34 -25.05 10.10
C ILE A 556 -35.59 -24.15 10.01
N ALA A 557 -35.63 -23.05 10.76
CA ALA A 557 -36.72 -22.10 10.67
C ALA A 557 -36.80 -21.45 9.27
N ASP A 558 -35.66 -21.07 8.72
CA ASP A 558 -35.54 -20.56 7.35
C ASP A 558 -35.94 -21.61 6.32
N LEU A 559 -35.52 -22.86 6.49
CA LEU A 559 -35.91 -23.97 5.61
C LEU A 559 -37.42 -24.14 5.55
N LYS A 560 -38.11 -24.11 6.70
CA LYS A 560 -39.58 -24.19 6.79
C LYS A 560 -40.22 -23.03 6.02
N ARG A 561 -39.77 -21.80 6.25
CA ARG A 561 -40.29 -20.63 5.56
C ARG A 561 -40.05 -20.69 4.05
N GLN A 562 -38.83 -21.02 3.61
CA GLN A 562 -38.49 -21.14 2.20
C GLN A 562 -39.32 -22.21 1.51
N THR A 563 -39.46 -23.38 2.13
CA THR A 563 -40.31 -24.47 1.62
C THR A 563 -41.75 -23.99 1.42
N TRP A 564 -42.26 -23.17 2.35
CA TRP A 564 -43.61 -22.62 2.25
C TRP A 564 -43.74 -21.57 1.15
N ILE A 565 -42.74 -20.70 0.99
CA ILE A 565 -42.71 -19.71 -0.11
C ILE A 565 -42.69 -20.43 -1.46
N VAL A 566 -41.87 -21.48 -1.60
CA VAL A 566 -41.81 -22.30 -2.83
C VAL A 566 -43.14 -23.00 -3.09
N LEU A 567 -43.71 -23.65 -2.07
CA LEU A 567 -45.04 -24.26 -2.15
C LEU A 567 -46.08 -23.24 -2.60
N ARG A 568 -46.08 -22.07 -1.97
CA ARG A 568 -47.05 -21.02 -2.23
C ARG A 568 -46.93 -20.48 -3.66
N LYS A 569 -45.70 -20.23 -4.11
CA LYS A 569 -45.41 -19.83 -5.48
C LYS A 569 -45.92 -20.87 -6.47
N LYS A 570 -45.73 -22.17 -6.21
CA LYS A 570 -46.26 -23.25 -7.07
C LYS A 570 -47.78 -23.29 -7.08
N VAL A 571 -48.41 -23.10 -5.93
CA VAL A 571 -49.88 -23.01 -5.83
C VAL A 571 -50.41 -21.81 -6.62
N ASP A 572 -49.75 -20.65 -6.52
CA ASP A 572 -50.12 -19.44 -7.28
C ASP A 572 -49.89 -19.61 -8.80
N GLU A 573 -48.83 -20.32 -9.22
CA GLU A 573 -48.57 -20.70 -10.62
C GLU A 573 -49.67 -21.62 -11.17
N GLU A 574 -50.04 -22.67 -10.43
CA GLU A 574 -51.08 -23.63 -10.81
C GLU A 574 -52.51 -23.05 -10.77
N LEU A 575 -52.76 -22.07 -9.89
CA LEU A 575 -54.04 -21.38 -9.73
C LEU A 575 -54.08 -20.01 -10.43
N ALA A 576 -53.13 -19.74 -11.32
CA ALA A 576 -53.17 -18.57 -12.19
C ALA A 576 -54.48 -18.53 -12.99
N GLU A 577 -54.99 -17.32 -13.27
CA GLU A 577 -56.35 -17.09 -13.76
C GLU A 577 -56.75 -17.99 -14.95
N ASN A 578 -55.89 -18.14 -15.95
CA ASN A 578 -56.17 -18.95 -17.14
C ASN A 578 -56.19 -20.46 -16.83
N LEU A 579 -55.27 -20.95 -16.00
CA LEU A 579 -55.18 -22.36 -15.63
C LEU A 579 -56.33 -22.75 -14.69
N LEU A 580 -56.69 -21.87 -13.77
CA LEU A 580 -57.85 -22.04 -12.90
C LEU A 580 -59.15 -22.08 -13.71
N LEU A 581 -59.35 -21.16 -14.66
CA LEU A 581 -60.51 -21.19 -15.56
C LEU A 581 -60.55 -22.50 -16.37
N LEU A 582 -59.41 -22.95 -16.89
CA LEU A 582 -59.32 -24.23 -17.59
C LEU A 582 -59.69 -25.42 -16.69
N LYS A 583 -59.21 -25.46 -15.44
CA LYS A 583 -59.56 -26.51 -14.46
C LYS A 583 -61.06 -26.49 -14.14
N LEU A 584 -61.65 -25.31 -13.92
CA LEU A 584 -63.09 -25.14 -13.67
C LEU A 584 -63.92 -25.59 -14.89
N ARG A 585 -63.50 -25.21 -16.10
CA ARG A 585 -64.15 -25.61 -17.35
C ARG A 585 -64.12 -27.11 -17.54
N ASN A 586 -62.97 -27.75 -17.36
CA ASN A 586 -62.84 -29.21 -17.51
C ASN A 586 -63.75 -29.95 -16.51
N ARG A 587 -63.86 -29.47 -15.27
CA ARG A 587 -64.78 -30.03 -14.26
C ARG A 587 -66.25 -29.81 -14.60
N PHE A 588 -66.60 -28.63 -15.09
CA PHE A 588 -67.94 -28.34 -15.57
C PHE A 588 -68.32 -29.24 -16.74
N GLU A 589 -67.43 -29.40 -17.73
CA GLU A 589 -67.65 -30.29 -18.87
C GLU A 589 -67.79 -31.76 -18.44
N GLU A 590 -66.94 -32.25 -17.54
CA GLU A 590 -67.03 -33.61 -16.97
C GLU A 590 -68.42 -33.90 -16.40
N LYS A 591 -69.05 -32.95 -15.72
CA LYS A 591 -70.39 -33.12 -15.12
C LYS A 591 -71.54 -32.83 -16.09
N PHE A 592 -71.38 -31.84 -16.96
CA PHE A 592 -72.43 -31.36 -17.85
C PHE A 592 -72.51 -32.14 -19.16
N ARG A 593 -71.36 -32.41 -19.80
CA ARG A 593 -71.27 -33.09 -21.11
C ARG A 593 -71.13 -34.60 -21.00
N TYR A 594 -70.66 -35.14 -19.88
CA TYR A 594 -70.50 -36.59 -19.70
C TYR A 594 -71.47 -37.14 -18.64
N ASP A 595 -71.83 -38.41 -18.77
CA ASP A 595 -72.59 -39.17 -17.78
C ASP A 595 -71.69 -39.72 -16.66
N ASP A 596 -72.30 -40.35 -15.65
CA ASP A 596 -71.55 -40.92 -14.51
C ASP A 596 -70.62 -42.09 -14.91
N LYS A 597 -70.69 -42.55 -16.16
CA LYS A 597 -69.81 -43.58 -16.75
C LYS A 597 -68.73 -42.98 -17.66
N GLY A 598 -68.67 -41.65 -17.80
CA GLY A 598 -67.70 -40.95 -18.63
C GLY A 598 -68.02 -40.94 -20.12
N LEU A 599 -69.25 -41.29 -20.53
CA LEU A 599 -69.69 -41.23 -21.92
C LEU A 599 -70.33 -39.86 -22.23
N PRO A 600 -70.09 -39.29 -23.43
CA PRO A 600 -70.75 -38.04 -23.82
C PRO A 600 -72.27 -38.18 -23.83
N LYS A 601 -72.96 -37.24 -23.16
CA LYS A 601 -74.41 -37.12 -23.12
C LYS A 601 -74.93 -36.64 -24.47
N VAL A 602 -75.90 -37.37 -25.00
CA VAL A 602 -76.68 -36.96 -26.18
C VAL A 602 -78.03 -36.47 -25.68
N TRP A 603 -78.31 -35.18 -25.87
CA TRP A 603 -79.53 -34.54 -25.40
C TRP A 603 -80.74 -34.91 -26.28
N GLN A 604 -81.82 -35.35 -25.64
CA GLN A 604 -83.12 -35.55 -26.29
C GLN A 604 -84.04 -34.34 -26.03
N PRO A 605 -85.05 -34.08 -26.89
CA PRO A 605 -86.01 -32.99 -26.69
C PRO A 605 -86.76 -33.01 -25.35
N GLU A 606 -86.87 -34.19 -24.73
CA GLU A 606 -87.56 -34.41 -23.46
C GLU A 606 -86.66 -34.22 -22.21
N ASP A 607 -85.35 -34.05 -22.39
CA ASP A 607 -84.39 -33.97 -21.27
C ASP A 607 -84.37 -32.59 -20.58
N ASP A 608 -84.28 -32.59 -19.25
CA ASP A 608 -84.18 -31.37 -18.42
C ASP A 608 -82.74 -30.83 -18.36
N ILE A 609 -82.31 -30.21 -19.46
CA ILE A 609 -80.99 -29.56 -19.59
C ILE A 609 -80.78 -28.48 -18.50
N ASP A 610 -81.85 -27.82 -18.05
CA ASP A 610 -81.80 -26.68 -17.13
C ASP A 610 -81.37 -27.12 -15.72
N SER A 611 -81.90 -28.25 -15.23
CA SER A 611 -81.52 -28.81 -13.93
C SER A 611 -80.09 -29.36 -13.93
N TYR A 612 -79.68 -30.07 -14.99
CA TYR A 612 -78.30 -30.57 -15.12
C TYR A 612 -77.28 -29.44 -15.22
N PHE A 613 -77.59 -28.37 -15.96
CA PHE A 613 -76.74 -27.18 -16.05
C PHE A 613 -76.59 -26.51 -14.68
N LYS A 614 -77.70 -26.28 -13.97
CA LYS A 614 -77.68 -25.64 -12.66
C LYS A 614 -76.86 -26.45 -11.66
N LYS A 615 -77.03 -27.78 -11.63
CA LYS A 615 -76.26 -28.68 -10.76
C LYS A 615 -74.76 -28.62 -11.07
N ALA A 616 -74.37 -28.80 -12.33
CA ALA A 616 -72.96 -28.78 -12.73
C ALA A 616 -72.29 -27.41 -12.48
N ARG A 617 -73.02 -26.32 -12.73
CA ARG A 617 -72.55 -24.95 -12.46
C ARG A 617 -72.37 -24.69 -10.97
N ASP A 618 -73.38 -25.00 -10.16
CA ASP A 618 -73.34 -24.72 -8.73
C ASP A 618 -72.26 -25.57 -8.03
N GLU A 619 -72.07 -26.84 -8.43
CA GLU A 619 -70.95 -27.70 -7.96
C GLU A 619 -69.58 -27.13 -8.35
N THR A 620 -69.42 -26.64 -9.58
CA THR A 620 -68.15 -26.05 -10.04
C THR A 620 -67.83 -24.72 -9.32
N LEU A 621 -68.84 -23.91 -9.03
CA LEU A 621 -68.67 -22.65 -8.29
C LEU A 621 -68.24 -22.87 -6.83
N LEU A 622 -68.60 -24.01 -6.22
CA LEU A 622 -68.09 -24.38 -4.89
C LEU A 622 -66.58 -24.62 -4.89
N LEU A 623 -66.00 -25.08 -6.00
CA LEU A 623 -64.56 -25.31 -6.12
C LEU A 623 -63.75 -24.01 -6.00
N ILE A 624 -64.28 -22.88 -6.50
CA ILE A 624 -63.63 -21.57 -6.38
C ILE A 624 -63.42 -21.20 -4.90
N LYS A 625 -64.37 -21.57 -4.02
CA LYS A 625 -64.25 -21.36 -2.57
C LYS A 625 -63.23 -22.28 -1.92
N ILE A 626 -63.02 -23.48 -2.46
CA ILE A 626 -61.99 -24.42 -1.97
C ILE A 626 -60.59 -23.93 -2.35
N PHE A 627 -60.44 -23.38 -3.55
CA PHE A 627 -59.16 -22.82 -4.02
C PHE A 627 -58.83 -21.44 -3.46
N SER A 628 -59.79 -20.72 -2.86
CA SER A 628 -59.57 -19.32 -2.47
C SER A 628 -58.72 -19.15 -1.23
N LYS A 629 -58.77 -20.10 -0.30
CA LYS A 629 -58.03 -20.07 0.97
C LYS A 629 -57.50 -21.47 1.28
N VAL A 630 -56.25 -21.54 1.75
CA VAL A 630 -55.69 -22.77 2.30
C VAL A 630 -56.47 -23.15 3.56
N ASP A 631 -57.10 -24.32 3.54
CA ASP A 631 -57.85 -24.84 4.69
C ASP A 631 -56.91 -25.62 5.62
N LEU A 632 -56.78 -25.15 6.86
CA LEU A 632 -55.97 -25.75 7.92
C LEU A 632 -56.82 -26.48 8.98
N SER A 633 -58.13 -26.66 8.76
CA SER A 633 -59.03 -27.25 9.77
C SER A 633 -58.66 -28.66 10.23
N LEU A 634 -57.89 -29.42 9.43
CA LEU A 634 -57.38 -30.74 9.77
C LEU A 634 -55.93 -30.73 10.32
N ASP A 635 -55.31 -29.55 10.37
CA ASP A 635 -53.91 -29.33 10.77
C ASP A 635 -53.81 -28.09 11.69
N GLU A 636 -54.60 -28.04 12.76
CA GLU A 636 -54.68 -26.87 13.66
C GLU A 636 -53.33 -26.50 14.33
N ASP A 637 -52.43 -27.48 14.51
CA ASP A 637 -51.09 -27.27 15.08
C ASP A 637 -50.06 -26.74 14.07
N PHE A 638 -50.46 -26.52 12.81
CA PHE A 638 -49.54 -26.10 11.75
C PHE A 638 -49.38 -24.58 11.71
N GLU A 639 -48.23 -24.11 12.19
CA GLU A 639 -47.87 -22.70 12.15
C GLU A 639 -46.42 -22.50 11.69
N ILE A 640 -46.18 -21.44 10.91
CA ILE A 640 -44.85 -21.00 10.50
C ILE A 640 -44.61 -19.62 11.11
N ILE A 641 -43.44 -19.44 11.73
CA ILE A 641 -43.06 -18.18 12.39
C ILE A 641 -43.03 -17.04 11.36
N SER A 642 -43.91 -16.05 11.56
CA SER A 642 -43.92 -14.80 10.80
C SER A 642 -42.70 -13.93 11.14
N THR A 643 -42.23 -13.17 10.17
CA THR A 643 -41.17 -12.16 10.31
C THR A 643 -41.59 -10.85 9.66
N ASP A 644 -40.83 -9.78 9.87
CA ASP A 644 -41.10 -8.46 9.28
C ASP A 644 -41.37 -8.53 7.76
N ASP A 645 -40.68 -9.43 7.05
CA ASP A 645 -40.82 -9.61 5.59
C ASP A 645 -41.79 -10.74 5.18
N PHE A 646 -42.36 -11.50 6.11
CA PHE A 646 -43.22 -12.66 5.81
C PHE A 646 -44.35 -12.82 6.83
N ASP A 647 -45.58 -12.67 6.35
CA ASP A 647 -46.81 -12.88 7.12
C ASP A 647 -47.47 -14.21 6.72
N PHE A 648 -47.43 -15.19 7.62
CA PHE A 648 -48.03 -16.50 7.42
C PHE A 648 -49.56 -16.41 7.21
N VAL A 649 -50.26 -15.57 7.97
CA VAL A 649 -51.73 -15.47 7.95
C VAL A 649 -52.20 -14.91 6.61
N GLN A 650 -51.50 -13.91 6.07
CA GLN A 650 -51.79 -13.38 4.74
C GLN A 650 -51.50 -14.42 3.65
N SER A 651 -50.42 -15.20 3.80
CA SER A 651 -50.03 -16.21 2.81
C SER A 651 -51.05 -17.34 2.63
N LEU A 652 -51.98 -17.53 3.58
CA LEU A 652 -53.06 -18.52 3.45
C LEU A 652 -54.15 -18.10 2.45
N THR A 653 -54.25 -16.81 2.14
CA THR A 653 -55.25 -16.29 1.20
C THR A 653 -54.71 -16.38 -0.22
N ILE A 654 -55.32 -17.22 -1.07
CA ILE A 654 -54.87 -17.49 -2.44
C ILE A 654 -55.48 -16.52 -3.43
N LEU A 655 -56.81 -16.44 -3.41
CA LEU A 655 -57.58 -15.60 -4.30
C LEU A 655 -58.26 -14.53 -3.46
N GLY A 656 -57.86 -13.27 -3.66
CA GLY A 656 -58.58 -12.14 -3.07
C GLY A 656 -60.04 -12.07 -3.56
N GLU A 657 -60.92 -11.44 -2.77
CA GLU A 657 -62.36 -11.40 -3.03
C GLU A 657 -62.71 -10.85 -4.43
N ALA A 658 -62.02 -9.79 -4.87
CA ALA A 658 -62.21 -9.22 -6.20
C ALA A 658 -61.91 -10.21 -7.34
N LYS A 659 -60.84 -11.01 -7.20
CA LYS A 659 -60.47 -12.04 -8.19
C LYS A 659 -61.48 -13.18 -8.21
N GLN A 660 -61.98 -13.60 -7.04
CA GLN A 660 -63.02 -14.62 -6.96
C GLN A 660 -64.29 -14.21 -7.73
N VAL A 661 -64.70 -12.95 -7.58
CA VAL A 661 -65.86 -12.39 -8.29
C VAL A 661 -65.60 -12.35 -9.80
N ASP A 662 -64.42 -11.91 -10.24
CA ASP A 662 -64.08 -11.86 -11.68
C ASP A 662 -64.05 -13.26 -12.31
N ILE A 663 -63.34 -14.21 -11.69
CA ILE A 663 -63.27 -15.62 -12.15
C ILE A 663 -64.68 -16.22 -12.20
N THR A 664 -65.51 -15.97 -11.19
CA THR A 664 -66.91 -16.42 -11.17
C THR A 664 -67.71 -15.87 -12.34
N ASN A 665 -67.55 -14.58 -12.66
CA ASN A 665 -68.27 -13.95 -13.77
C ASN A 665 -67.79 -14.47 -15.13
N ARG A 666 -66.49 -14.67 -15.31
CA ARG A 666 -65.92 -15.24 -16.53
C ARG A 666 -66.36 -16.69 -16.73
N PHE A 667 -66.28 -17.51 -15.67
CA PHE A 667 -66.76 -18.89 -15.70
C PHE A 667 -68.25 -18.97 -16.05
N LYS A 668 -69.09 -18.11 -15.47
CA LYS A 668 -70.53 -18.05 -15.82
C LYS A 668 -70.73 -17.82 -17.31
N ARG A 669 -70.05 -16.83 -17.90
CA ARG A 669 -70.12 -16.54 -19.35
C ARG A 669 -69.72 -17.73 -20.21
N GLU A 670 -68.64 -18.44 -19.85
CA GLU A 670 -68.23 -19.65 -20.57
C GLU A 670 -69.24 -20.79 -20.41
N SER A 671 -69.73 -21.03 -19.19
CA SER A 671 -70.73 -22.06 -18.91
C SER A 671 -72.05 -21.81 -19.67
N ASP A 672 -72.49 -20.55 -19.76
CA ASP A 672 -73.70 -20.15 -20.49
C ASP A 672 -73.55 -20.42 -22.00
N ALA A 673 -72.35 -20.27 -22.56
CA ALA A 673 -72.08 -20.60 -23.96
C ALA A 673 -72.25 -22.10 -24.23
N PHE A 674 -71.75 -22.97 -23.35
CA PHE A 674 -71.93 -24.42 -23.43
C PHE A 674 -73.39 -24.84 -23.27
N TYR A 675 -74.13 -24.16 -22.40
CA TYR A 675 -75.56 -24.38 -22.24
C TYR A 675 -76.37 -24.00 -23.48
N LEU A 676 -76.06 -22.85 -24.10
CA LEU A 676 -76.69 -22.42 -25.35
C LEU A 676 -76.37 -23.37 -26.51
N GLU A 677 -75.15 -23.90 -26.57
CA GLU A 677 -74.76 -24.93 -27.54
C GLU A 677 -75.60 -26.21 -27.36
N ALA A 678 -75.73 -26.70 -26.11
CA ALA A 678 -76.56 -27.85 -25.80
C ALA A 678 -78.02 -27.63 -26.23
N LYS A 679 -78.62 -26.46 -25.92
CA LYS A 679 -80.00 -26.14 -26.35
C LYS A 679 -80.15 -26.04 -27.87
N ARG A 680 -79.16 -25.49 -28.58
CA ARG A 680 -79.18 -25.41 -30.06
C ARG A 680 -79.10 -26.79 -30.71
N SER A 681 -78.36 -27.72 -30.12
CA SER A 681 -78.19 -29.09 -30.65
C SER A 681 -79.50 -29.88 -30.72
N VAL A 682 -80.47 -29.55 -29.88
CA VAL A 682 -81.81 -30.18 -29.85
C VAL A 682 -82.73 -29.66 -30.96
N VAL A 683 -82.49 -28.46 -31.52
CA VAL A 683 -83.41 -27.76 -32.44
C VAL A 683 -83.12 -28.06 -33.93
N ALA A 684 -81.97 -28.66 -34.27
CA ALA A 684 -81.46 -28.73 -35.65
C ALA A 684 -82.03 -29.85 -36.56
N THR A 685 -82.94 -30.71 -36.10
CA THR A 685 -83.40 -31.89 -36.85
C THR A 685 -84.74 -31.71 -37.55
N THR A 686 -84.88 -30.74 -38.47
CA THR A 686 -85.98 -30.75 -39.46
C THR A 686 -85.56 -30.20 -40.84
N ALA A 687 -84.76 -30.96 -41.60
CA ALA A 687 -84.47 -30.63 -43.00
C ALA A 687 -85.63 -31.08 -43.93
N LYS A 688 -86.41 -30.14 -44.47
CA LYS A 688 -87.37 -30.39 -45.57
C LYS A 688 -86.70 -30.11 -46.92
N VAL A 689 -86.66 -31.09 -47.82
CA VAL A 689 -86.13 -30.91 -49.19
C VAL A 689 -87.07 -30.02 -50.01
N PRO A 690 -86.57 -28.96 -50.69
CA PRO A 690 -87.41 -28.08 -51.51
C PRO A 690 -88.07 -28.82 -52.67
N SER A 691 -89.36 -28.55 -52.91
CA SER A 691 -90.18 -29.24 -53.92
C SER A 691 -89.72 -29.06 -55.37
N TRP A 692 -89.00 -27.98 -55.70
CA TRP A 692 -88.43 -27.79 -57.04
C TRP A 692 -87.33 -28.80 -57.38
N VAL A 693 -86.58 -29.29 -56.38
CA VAL A 693 -85.53 -30.31 -56.55
C VAL A 693 -86.17 -31.62 -56.98
N ILE A 694 -87.34 -31.94 -56.40
CA ILE A 694 -88.12 -33.13 -56.76
C ILE A 694 -88.61 -33.03 -58.21
N ILE A 695 -89.09 -31.86 -58.64
CA ILE A 695 -89.54 -31.63 -60.03
C ILE A 695 -88.38 -31.74 -61.03
N MET A 696 -87.22 -31.14 -60.74
CA MET A 696 -86.03 -31.25 -61.59
C MET A 696 -85.54 -32.70 -61.73
N MET A 697 -85.56 -33.46 -60.63
CA MET A 697 -85.14 -34.86 -60.61
C MET A 697 -86.03 -35.75 -61.51
N ILE A 698 -87.34 -35.44 -61.60
CA ILE A 698 -88.26 -36.14 -62.50
C ILE A 698 -87.99 -35.80 -63.97
N ALA A 699 -87.73 -34.53 -64.29
CA ALA A 699 -87.60 -34.07 -65.67
C ALA A 699 -86.29 -34.48 -66.36
N LEU A 700 -85.17 -34.47 -65.62
CA LEU A 700 -83.84 -34.81 -66.18
C LEU A 700 -83.52 -36.31 -66.08
N GLY A 701 -84.11 -37.02 -65.12
CA GLY A 701 -83.62 -38.33 -64.68
C GLY A 701 -82.48 -38.21 -63.65
N TRP A 702 -82.34 -39.22 -62.80
CA TRP A 702 -81.40 -39.19 -61.66
C TRP A 702 -79.93 -39.12 -62.10
N ASN A 703 -79.55 -39.86 -63.14
CA ASN A 703 -78.17 -39.93 -63.59
C ASN A 703 -77.70 -38.61 -64.24
N GLU A 704 -78.56 -38.00 -65.04
CA GLU A 704 -78.31 -36.74 -65.74
C GLU A 704 -78.33 -35.55 -64.78
N PHE A 705 -79.28 -35.51 -63.84
CA PHE A 705 -79.31 -34.51 -62.78
C PHE A 705 -78.03 -34.57 -61.92
N MET A 706 -77.59 -35.77 -61.56
CA MET A 706 -76.36 -35.93 -60.79
C MET A 706 -75.11 -35.62 -61.61
N ALA A 707 -75.11 -35.89 -62.91
CA ALA A 707 -74.02 -35.51 -63.82
C ALA A 707 -73.88 -33.98 -63.95
N ILE A 708 -75.01 -33.25 -64.00
CA ILE A 708 -75.02 -31.78 -64.03
C ILE A 708 -74.50 -31.21 -62.71
N ILE A 709 -74.91 -31.74 -61.54
CA ILE A 709 -74.47 -31.23 -60.23
C ILE A 709 -73.00 -31.57 -59.95
N LYS A 710 -72.54 -32.77 -60.32
CA LYS A 710 -71.16 -33.22 -60.01
C LYS A 710 -70.10 -32.63 -60.94
N SER A 711 -70.48 -32.16 -62.13
CA SER A 711 -69.54 -31.55 -63.09
C SER A 711 -69.76 -30.03 -63.17
N PRO A 712 -68.81 -29.21 -62.70
CA PRO A 712 -68.92 -27.75 -62.75
C PRO A 712 -69.14 -27.21 -64.18
N LEU A 713 -68.54 -27.87 -65.18
CA LEU A 713 -68.68 -27.52 -66.60
C LEU A 713 -70.11 -27.74 -67.11
N TYR A 714 -70.74 -28.87 -66.79
CA TYR A 714 -72.11 -29.15 -67.22
C TYR A 714 -73.12 -28.25 -66.50
N LEU A 715 -72.88 -27.91 -65.22
CA LEU A 715 -73.71 -26.95 -64.49
C LEU A 715 -73.68 -25.56 -65.15
N VAL A 716 -72.49 -25.05 -65.48
CA VAL A 716 -72.35 -23.75 -66.16
C VAL A 716 -72.99 -23.78 -67.55
N LEU A 717 -72.79 -24.86 -68.31
CA LEU A 717 -73.37 -25.00 -69.65
C LEU A 717 -74.91 -25.10 -69.58
N PHE A 718 -75.45 -25.80 -68.58
CA PHE A 718 -76.89 -25.89 -68.35
C PHE A 718 -77.51 -24.53 -68.00
N ILE A 719 -76.87 -23.77 -67.11
CA ILE A 719 -77.29 -22.40 -66.76
C ILE A 719 -77.19 -21.49 -67.99
N LEU A 720 -76.15 -21.63 -68.81
CA LEU A 720 -75.97 -20.88 -70.05
C LEU A 720 -77.07 -21.20 -71.09
N CYS A 721 -77.43 -22.48 -71.25
CA CYS A 721 -78.52 -22.88 -72.14
C CYS A 721 -79.87 -22.33 -71.69
N ILE A 722 -80.16 -22.38 -70.38
CA ILE A 722 -81.39 -21.79 -69.83
C ILE A 722 -81.40 -20.28 -70.02
N SER A 723 -80.27 -19.59 -69.78
CA SER A 723 -80.20 -18.14 -69.95
C SER A 723 -80.28 -17.70 -71.41
N ILE A 724 -79.61 -18.38 -72.34
CA ILE A 724 -79.76 -18.13 -73.78
C ILE A 724 -81.19 -18.40 -74.24
N GLY A 725 -81.79 -19.51 -73.81
CA GLY A 725 -83.19 -19.82 -74.11
C GLY A 725 -84.15 -18.75 -73.58
N TYR A 726 -83.91 -18.27 -72.37
CA TYR A 726 -84.67 -17.17 -71.78
C TYR A 726 -84.49 -15.85 -72.53
N VAL A 727 -83.27 -15.51 -72.96
CA VAL A 727 -82.99 -14.29 -73.73
C VAL A 727 -83.67 -14.35 -75.11
N VAL A 728 -83.61 -15.49 -75.80
CA VAL A 728 -84.28 -15.67 -77.10
C VAL A 728 -85.81 -15.53 -76.95
N TYR A 729 -86.38 -16.10 -75.89
CA TYR A 729 -87.80 -15.96 -75.58
C TYR A 729 -88.18 -14.52 -75.20
N ALA A 730 -87.43 -13.88 -74.29
CA ALA A 730 -87.71 -12.55 -73.77
C ALA A 730 -87.56 -11.44 -74.83
N LEU A 731 -86.62 -11.57 -75.76
CA LEU A 731 -86.40 -10.60 -76.85
C LEU A 731 -87.17 -10.95 -78.14
N ASN A 732 -87.97 -12.02 -78.12
CA ASN A 732 -88.74 -12.52 -79.27
C ASN A 732 -87.89 -12.69 -80.55
N LEU A 733 -86.63 -13.10 -80.38
CA LEU A 733 -85.62 -13.23 -81.44
C LEU A 733 -85.72 -14.56 -82.21
N TRP A 734 -86.82 -15.29 -82.08
CA TRP A 734 -87.00 -16.58 -82.75
C TRP A 734 -86.93 -16.45 -84.27
N GLY A 735 -87.57 -15.42 -84.84
CA GLY A 735 -87.58 -15.16 -86.29
C GLY A 735 -86.18 -14.91 -86.88
N PRO A 736 -85.37 -14.00 -86.30
CA PRO A 736 -83.97 -13.83 -86.70
C PRO A 736 -83.12 -15.10 -86.54
N ALA A 737 -83.28 -15.83 -85.44
CA ALA A 737 -82.50 -17.05 -85.18
C ALA A 737 -82.76 -18.13 -86.24
N GLU A 738 -84.03 -18.35 -86.62
CA GLU A 738 -84.40 -19.30 -87.66
C GLU A 738 -83.81 -18.91 -89.03
N ARG A 739 -83.80 -17.62 -89.36
CA ARG A 739 -83.18 -17.11 -90.60
C ARG A 739 -81.66 -17.34 -90.62
N ILE A 740 -80.97 -17.15 -89.50
CA ILE A 740 -79.53 -17.40 -89.42
C ILE A 740 -79.25 -18.89 -89.59
N ILE A 741 -79.97 -19.76 -88.87
CA ILE A 741 -79.78 -21.21 -88.95
C ILE A 741 -80.02 -21.73 -90.38
N THR A 742 -81.10 -21.28 -91.03
CA THR A 742 -81.40 -21.66 -92.42
C THR A 742 -80.38 -21.10 -93.42
N THR A 743 -79.84 -19.89 -93.18
CA THR A 743 -78.77 -19.32 -94.01
C THR A 743 -77.48 -20.11 -93.88
N ILE A 744 -77.06 -20.45 -92.66
CA ILE A 744 -75.86 -21.27 -92.40
C ILE A 744 -76.02 -22.67 -93.02
N ALA A 745 -77.19 -23.29 -92.91
CA ALA A 745 -77.44 -24.60 -93.52
C ALA A 745 -77.36 -24.55 -95.06
N ASN A 746 -77.89 -23.48 -95.68
CA ASN A 746 -77.82 -23.29 -97.14
C ASN A 746 -76.39 -22.98 -97.62
N GLU A 747 -75.60 -22.29 -96.80
CA GLU A 747 -74.22 -21.95 -97.11
C GLU A 747 -73.30 -23.18 -96.94
N ALA A 748 -73.52 -23.98 -95.90
CA ALA A 748 -72.82 -25.25 -95.69
C ALA A 748 -73.09 -26.26 -96.82
N THR A 749 -74.33 -26.33 -97.32
CA THR A 749 -74.67 -27.20 -98.46
C THR A 749 -74.08 -26.72 -99.78
N LYS A 750 -73.94 -25.39 -99.98
CA LYS A 750 -73.18 -24.81 -101.11
C LYS A 750 -71.69 -25.12 -101.02
N MET A 751 -71.07 -24.98 -99.85
CA MET A 751 -69.66 -25.32 -99.63
C MET A 751 -69.39 -26.81 -99.84
N ALA A 752 -70.30 -27.69 -99.43
CA ALA A 752 -70.16 -29.13 -99.69
C ALA A 752 -70.18 -29.43 -101.20
N LYS A 753 -71.05 -28.77 -101.98
CA LYS A 753 -71.11 -28.93 -103.44
C LYS A 753 -69.89 -28.36 -104.15
N SER A 754 -69.35 -27.23 -103.73
CA SER A 754 -68.16 -26.64 -104.36
C SER A 754 -66.90 -27.47 -104.08
N ARG A 755 -66.75 -28.00 -102.86
CA ARG A 755 -65.63 -28.87 -102.50
C ARG A 755 -65.65 -30.20 -103.24
N LEU A 756 -66.83 -30.78 -103.49
CA LEU A 756 -66.98 -31.99 -104.31
C LEU A 756 -66.62 -31.74 -105.79
N ALA A 757 -66.90 -30.56 -106.33
CA ALA A 757 -66.50 -30.20 -107.69
C ALA A 757 -64.99 -29.96 -107.82
N GLU A 758 -64.35 -29.40 -106.79
CA GLU A 758 -62.88 -29.20 -106.74
C GLU A 758 -62.10 -30.51 -106.59
N THR A 759 -62.64 -31.53 -105.90
CA THR A 759 -61.94 -32.82 -105.75
C THR A 759 -61.94 -33.70 -107.00
N ILE A 760 -62.72 -33.36 -108.03
CA ILE A 760 -62.76 -34.10 -109.30
C ILE A 760 -61.70 -33.58 -110.31
N ASN A 761 -61.19 -32.35 -110.17
CA ASN A 761 -60.37 -31.73 -111.21
C ASN A 761 -58.86 -31.58 -110.92
N THR A 762 -58.40 -31.72 -109.67
CA THR A 762 -57.02 -31.34 -109.33
C THR A 762 -56.25 -32.43 -108.61
N THR A 763 -56.10 -33.54 -109.32
CA THR A 763 -55.02 -34.51 -109.17
C THR A 763 -53.70 -33.85 -109.62
N GLY A 764 -52.88 -33.34 -108.70
CA GLY A 764 -51.47 -33.02 -109.02
C GLY A 764 -50.74 -32.00 -108.15
N ARG A 765 -49.84 -32.52 -107.28
CA ARG A 765 -48.71 -31.85 -106.56
C ARG A 765 -49.08 -30.79 -105.50
N GLY A 766 -48.47 -30.68 -104.32
CA GLY A 766 -47.33 -31.32 -103.66
C GLY A 766 -46.89 -30.45 -102.45
N ASN A 767 -46.53 -31.09 -101.33
CA ASN A 767 -46.21 -30.62 -99.96
C ASN A 767 -45.23 -29.43 -99.76
N GLN A 768 -45.28 -28.74 -98.59
CA GLN A 768 -44.34 -28.88 -97.43
C GLN A 768 -44.44 -27.79 -96.30
N HIS A 769 -44.22 -28.25 -95.05
CA HIS A 769 -43.54 -27.73 -93.81
C HIS A 769 -43.75 -26.31 -93.20
N TYR A 770 -44.15 -26.17 -91.91
CA TYR A 770 -43.42 -25.96 -90.59
C TYR A 770 -42.80 -24.53 -90.41
N GLU A 771 -42.77 -23.80 -89.27
CA GLU A 771 -42.38 -24.06 -87.85
C GLU A 771 -42.75 -22.87 -86.88
N LEU A 772 -42.30 -22.87 -85.60
CA LEU A 772 -42.86 -22.26 -84.35
C LEU A 772 -42.00 -21.18 -83.60
N SER A 773 -42.53 -20.61 -82.48
CA SER A 773 -41.92 -19.92 -81.27
C SER A 773 -42.15 -18.37 -81.14
N ASP A 774 -42.20 -17.63 -79.99
CA ASP A 774 -41.88 -17.84 -78.56
C ASP A 774 -42.28 -16.64 -77.60
N PHE A 775 -42.39 -16.91 -76.27
CA PHE A 775 -42.13 -16.16 -74.98
C PHE A 775 -42.54 -14.68 -74.61
N LYS A 776 -42.91 -14.45 -73.31
CA LYS A 776 -42.18 -13.57 -72.31
C LYS A 776 -42.76 -13.40 -70.87
N ASP A 777 -41.83 -13.44 -69.86
CA ASP A 777 -41.59 -12.60 -68.64
C ASP A 777 -42.67 -12.37 -67.54
N LYS A 778 -42.43 -12.16 -66.21
CA LYS A 778 -41.26 -11.78 -65.36
C LYS A 778 -41.58 -11.90 -63.83
N SER A 779 -40.53 -12.05 -63.00
CA SER A 779 -40.24 -11.59 -61.58
C SER A 779 -41.39 -11.18 -60.62
N ASP A 780 -41.39 -11.45 -59.31
CA ASP A 780 -40.35 -11.62 -58.26
C ASP A 780 -40.65 -12.80 -57.30
#